data_AF-A0A925NH97-F1
#
_entry.id   AF-A0A925NH97-F1
#
_cell.length_a   1.000
_cell.length_b   1.000
_cell.length_c   1.000
_cell.angle_alpha   90.00
_cell.angle_beta   90.00
_cell.angle_gamma   90.00
#
_symmetry.space_group_name_H-M   'P 1'
#
loop_
_entity.id
_entity.type
_entity.pdbx_description
1 polymer ?
#
loop_
_entity_poly.entity_id
_entity_poly.type
_entity_poly.pdbx_seq_one_letter_code
_entity_poly.pdbx_strand_id
1 'polypeptide(L)'
;MKIRDFTGVNGFQKKRARRSNTGSLIVLALAFLMVLVLILFFALSYVRTLGASSEQKTAIESAALTAARDMSQIVVDTKEFGLVGLSDSAPAQTIAAADNWFVPVRSINDIFATQRLDLLLATNMGDPFLEELVMQDRTAAIKALGQLVTTLQDAILPGGFGYNAKGVKVFPYQSAENSYKENQVRMTGGSKYVAGSLKLSLGCVDGGVGTAVLTPQPAGMGQVSSDQMISGYYKSEKNIKVGAVDFVFGSIGKNISLVNPSMFKETIPGLPYNVPAVVKAEADQIIYDNHNKAGSLVHAIAAAQTASNTNPKPSPGTLTVSFPDGKVPEIVDGKSLFSWDKMTGKKMDILASNNGDFPVSSGATIGSSIYPQPSWSKVPPEPSEVCKLAIYDWLRQCGSRVSIQSFETDFLNKALPYANKTVIWKAKDPKTFDPVAIGPVPEGVMYVFKLEPSGVFSLKSKVIKPFPLTVAGSGQLYAEMLEGETIDSSVPIWKHEKIALNILIDKGNPGKGYEKKETDIEGTDKYDLYVRDFVRQPGLKDGGIHAGEPMENPNVSKIFDKPLRTNVQLSKPQPNAIGYLLDRSTDSACGPDYGDGGIGAKPKGKGSPPTVTQQSDFGGNLDPPAPYTYFPLGPAGGAMRSSYTKPCVAVDIRFRRQIKVGELKVLLGDSDIGYVGEMLP
;
A
#
# COMPACT_ATOMS: atom_id res chain seq x y z
N MET A 1 -41.78 122.16 -49.77
CA MET A 1 -41.20 123.16 -50.70
C MET A 1 -40.29 122.42 -51.68
N LYS A 2 -40.59 122.52 -52.99
CA LYS A 2 -39.76 122.18 -54.20
C LYS A 2 -39.11 120.78 -54.26
N ILE A 3 -39.62 119.84 -55.07
CA ILE A 3 -39.42 119.67 -56.53
C ILE A 3 -37.92 119.62 -56.91
N ARG A 4 -37.41 118.45 -57.33
CA ARG A 4 -36.93 118.18 -58.71
C ARG A 4 -36.35 116.77 -58.89
N ASP A 5 -36.73 116.21 -60.03
CA ASP A 5 -36.41 114.92 -60.63
C ASP A 5 -35.01 114.82 -61.28
N PHE A 6 -34.73 113.58 -61.75
CA PHE A 6 -33.81 113.17 -62.83
C PHE A 6 -32.30 113.17 -62.47
N THR A 7 -31.47 112.15 -62.74
CA THR A 7 -31.36 111.17 -63.85
C THR A 7 -30.48 109.98 -63.38
N GLY A 8 -30.61 108.80 -64.00
CA GLY A 8 -29.95 107.57 -63.57
C GLY A 8 -28.58 107.22 -64.16
N VAL A 9 -28.33 105.90 -64.14
CA VAL A 9 -27.35 105.07 -64.88
C VAL A 9 -26.13 104.53 -64.09
N ASN A 10 -26.19 103.21 -63.86
CA ASN A 10 -25.18 102.15 -63.76
C ASN A 10 -24.04 102.19 -62.72
N GLY A 11 -24.01 101.14 -61.88
CA GLY A 11 -22.83 100.72 -61.13
C GLY A 11 -23.10 99.50 -60.22
N PHE A 12 -22.87 98.30 -60.74
CA PHE A 12 -22.74 97.07 -59.97
C PHE A 12 -21.79 97.26 -58.77
N GLN A 13 -22.17 96.82 -57.56
CA GLN A 13 -21.30 96.04 -56.67
C GLN A 13 -22.08 95.49 -55.45
N LYS A 14 -22.37 94.19 -55.49
CA LYS A 14 -22.73 93.40 -54.31
C LYS A 14 -21.57 93.47 -53.30
N LYS A 15 -21.79 94.08 -52.14
CA LYS A 15 -20.91 93.91 -50.97
C LYS A 15 -20.94 92.45 -50.54
N ARG A 16 -19.92 91.67 -50.91
CA ARG A 16 -19.62 90.35 -50.33
C ARG A 16 -19.16 90.55 -48.89
N ALA A 17 -19.93 90.03 -47.94
CA ALA A 17 -19.46 89.82 -46.57
C ALA A 17 -18.29 88.83 -46.58
N ARG A 18 -17.14 89.27 -46.06
CA ARG A 18 -15.92 88.49 -45.92
C ARG A 18 -16.17 87.42 -44.82
N ARG A 19 -16.42 86.17 -45.21
CA ARG A 19 -16.42 85.01 -44.30
C ARG A 19 -14.97 84.71 -43.89
N SER A 20 -14.69 84.69 -42.60
CA SER A 20 -13.39 84.28 -42.03
C SER A 20 -13.25 82.75 -42.07
N ASN A 21 -12.15 82.26 -42.66
CA ASN A 21 -11.82 80.83 -42.84
C ASN A 21 -11.35 80.10 -41.55
N THR A 22 -11.75 80.54 -40.35
CA THR A 22 -11.31 79.95 -39.06
C THR A 22 -12.43 79.29 -38.25
N GLY A 23 -13.64 79.16 -38.79
CA GLY A 23 -14.81 78.62 -38.06
C GLY A 23 -14.97 77.09 -38.02
N SER A 24 -14.13 76.31 -38.73
CA SER A 24 -14.32 74.85 -38.86
C SER A 24 -13.47 74.01 -37.90
N LEU A 25 -12.38 74.56 -37.35
CA LEU A 25 -11.43 73.80 -36.53
C LEU A 25 -11.96 73.49 -35.12
N ILE A 26 -12.74 74.40 -34.53
CA ILE A 26 -13.34 74.22 -33.19
C ILE A 26 -14.42 73.14 -33.21
N VAL A 27 -15.24 73.10 -34.27
CA VAL A 27 -16.29 72.08 -34.44
C VAL A 27 -15.67 70.69 -34.62
N LEU A 28 -14.58 70.58 -35.39
CA LEU A 28 -13.84 69.34 -35.55
C LEU A 28 -13.18 68.88 -34.24
N ALA A 29 -12.56 69.79 -33.48
CA ALA A 29 -11.97 69.48 -32.18
C ALA A 29 -13.01 68.99 -31.16
N LEU A 30 -14.19 69.62 -31.13
CA LEU A 30 -15.32 69.17 -30.29
C LEU A 30 -15.86 67.80 -30.71
N ALA A 31 -15.96 67.53 -32.02
CA ALA A 31 -16.39 66.23 -32.53
C ALA A 31 -15.39 65.11 -32.15
N PHE A 32 -14.09 65.36 -32.30
CA PHE A 32 -13.05 64.43 -31.86
C PHE A 32 -13.07 64.20 -30.35
N LEU A 33 -13.25 65.25 -29.55
CA LEU A 33 -13.40 65.13 -28.10
C LEU A 33 -14.61 64.26 -27.73
N MET A 34 -15.76 64.48 -28.39
CA MET A 34 -16.96 63.66 -28.17
C MET A 34 -16.73 62.18 -28.51
N VAL A 35 -16.12 61.89 -29.66
CA VAL A 35 -15.79 60.52 -30.05
C VAL A 35 -14.82 59.89 -29.06
N LEU A 36 -13.81 60.63 -28.59
CA LEU A 36 -12.85 60.15 -27.61
C LEU A 36 -13.52 59.84 -26.26
N VAL A 37 -14.43 60.70 -25.80
CA VAL A 37 -15.23 60.47 -24.61
C VAL A 37 -16.12 59.22 -24.75
N LEU A 38 -16.76 59.03 -25.91
CA LEU A 38 -17.57 57.81 -26.18
C LEU A 38 -16.71 56.54 -26.17
N ILE A 39 -15.52 56.58 -26.77
CA ILE A 39 -14.58 55.45 -26.74
C ILE A 39 -14.13 55.15 -25.31
N LEU A 40 -13.88 56.18 -24.48
CA LEU A 40 -13.52 55.99 -23.07
C LEU A 40 -14.67 55.36 -22.27
N PHE A 41 -15.91 55.78 -22.48
CA PHE A 41 -17.08 55.15 -21.86
C PHE A 41 -17.28 53.70 -22.30
N PHE A 42 -17.09 53.42 -23.59
CA PHE A 42 -17.12 52.06 -24.11
C PHE A 42 -16.01 51.20 -23.50
N ALA A 43 -14.77 51.70 -23.46
CA ALA A 43 -13.63 50.99 -22.88
C ALA A 43 -13.84 50.69 -21.39
N LEU A 44 -14.36 51.66 -20.61
CA LEU A 44 -14.69 51.45 -19.20
C LEU A 44 -15.78 50.38 -19.01
N SER A 45 -16.83 50.42 -19.84
CA SER A 45 -17.92 49.44 -19.78
C SER A 45 -17.43 48.04 -20.19
N TYR A 46 -16.59 47.97 -21.22
CA TYR A 46 -16.00 46.72 -21.70
C TYR A 46 -15.06 46.10 -20.67
N VAL A 47 -14.16 46.89 -20.06
CA VAL A 47 -13.27 46.41 -18.99
C VAL A 47 -14.06 45.90 -17.78
N ARG A 48 -15.17 46.57 -17.43
CA ARG A 48 -16.05 46.10 -16.35
C ARG A 48 -16.73 44.77 -16.68
N THR A 49 -17.24 44.60 -17.90
CA THR A 49 -17.85 43.33 -18.34
C THR A 49 -16.82 42.20 -18.42
N LEU A 50 -15.62 42.47 -18.93
CA LEU A 50 -14.53 41.49 -18.92
C LEU A 50 -14.07 41.13 -17.51
N GLY A 51 -13.97 42.12 -16.61
CA GLY A 51 -13.65 41.91 -15.20
C GLY A 51 -14.67 41.00 -14.53
N ALA A 52 -15.96 41.33 -14.64
CA ALA A 52 -17.04 40.53 -14.09
C ALA A 52 -17.02 39.08 -14.63
N SER A 53 -16.81 38.90 -15.94
CA SER A 53 -16.70 37.56 -16.55
C SER A 53 -15.50 36.75 -16.04
N SER A 54 -14.33 37.40 -15.92
CA SER A 54 -13.12 36.77 -15.38
C SER A 54 -13.30 36.36 -13.92
N GLU A 55 -14.00 37.17 -13.12
CA GLU A 55 -14.34 36.86 -11.73
C GLU A 55 -15.22 35.61 -11.64
N GLN A 56 -16.28 35.49 -12.45
CA GLN A 56 -17.16 34.30 -12.40
C GLN A 56 -16.41 33.04 -12.77
N LYS A 57 -15.58 33.12 -13.83
CA LYS A 57 -14.75 32.01 -14.27
C LYS A 57 -13.83 31.54 -13.15
N THR A 58 -13.17 32.48 -12.46
CA THR A 58 -12.30 32.16 -11.32
C THR A 58 -13.07 31.54 -10.16
N ALA A 59 -14.27 32.04 -9.86
CA ALA A 59 -15.11 31.54 -8.78
C ALA A 59 -15.59 30.10 -9.04
N ILE A 60 -16.07 29.80 -10.26
CA ILE A 60 -16.52 28.43 -10.59
C ILE A 60 -15.35 27.45 -10.71
N GLU A 61 -14.20 27.89 -11.23
CA GLU A 61 -12.98 27.09 -11.28
C GLU A 61 -12.50 26.74 -9.86
N SER A 62 -12.52 27.71 -8.95
CA SER A 62 -12.20 27.49 -7.54
C SER A 62 -13.17 26.50 -6.88
N ALA A 63 -14.47 26.62 -7.15
CA ALA A 63 -15.48 25.68 -6.63
C ALA A 63 -15.23 24.25 -7.12
N ALA A 64 -14.94 24.06 -8.42
CA ALA A 64 -14.62 22.76 -9.00
C ALA A 64 -13.34 22.16 -8.39
N LEU A 65 -12.28 22.95 -8.26
CA LEU A 65 -11.00 22.52 -7.67
C LEU A 65 -11.16 22.10 -6.21
N THR A 66 -11.90 22.87 -5.42
CA THR A 66 -12.19 22.57 -4.01
C THR A 66 -13.02 21.30 -3.87
N ALA A 67 -14.06 21.11 -4.69
CA ALA A 67 -14.84 19.88 -4.71
C ALA A 67 -13.96 18.65 -5.07
N ALA A 68 -13.10 18.76 -6.07
CA ALA A 68 -12.19 17.69 -6.47
C ALA A 68 -11.17 17.36 -5.36
N ARG A 69 -10.68 18.36 -4.62
CA ARG A 69 -9.79 18.18 -3.48
C ARG A 69 -10.46 17.44 -2.33
N ASP A 70 -11.73 17.74 -2.07
CA ASP A 70 -12.48 17.09 -1.00
C ASP A 70 -12.84 15.66 -1.39
N MET A 71 -13.23 15.44 -2.64
CA MET A 71 -13.49 14.11 -3.17
C MET A 71 -12.28 13.18 -3.14
N SER A 72 -11.07 13.70 -3.41
CA SER A 72 -9.86 12.87 -3.36
C SER A 72 -9.52 12.35 -1.96
N GLN A 73 -10.11 12.93 -0.91
CA GLN A 73 -9.92 12.52 0.48
C GLN A 73 -10.94 11.47 0.96
N ILE A 74 -12.05 11.29 0.25
CA ILE A 74 -13.10 10.35 0.66
C ILE A 74 -12.61 8.92 0.48
N VAL A 75 -12.85 8.09 1.50
CA VAL A 75 -12.46 6.68 1.54
C VAL A 75 -13.64 5.79 1.92
N VAL A 76 -13.59 4.55 1.47
CA VAL A 76 -14.49 3.47 1.86
C VAL A 76 -13.69 2.31 2.43
N ASP A 77 -14.18 1.70 3.52
CA ASP A 77 -13.54 0.53 4.12
C ASP A 77 -14.12 -0.76 3.53
N THR A 78 -13.27 -1.51 2.82
CA THR A 78 -13.61 -2.75 2.12
C THR A 78 -13.00 -3.95 2.84
N LYS A 79 -13.61 -5.13 2.69
CA LYS A 79 -13.09 -6.34 3.34
C LYS A 79 -11.78 -6.80 2.71
N GLU A 80 -11.68 -6.63 1.40
CA GLU A 80 -10.65 -7.25 0.57
C GLU A 80 -9.40 -6.36 0.42
N PHE A 81 -9.54 -5.03 0.50
CA PHE A 81 -8.43 -4.07 0.31
C PHE A 81 -8.23 -3.08 1.46
N GLY A 82 -9.07 -3.12 2.50
CA GLY A 82 -9.11 -2.11 3.55
C GLY A 82 -9.62 -0.77 3.04
N LEU A 83 -8.97 0.33 3.44
CA LEU A 83 -9.36 1.68 3.04
C LEU A 83 -9.02 1.94 1.56
N VAL A 84 -10.06 2.14 0.75
CA VAL A 84 -9.97 2.44 -0.69
C VAL A 84 -10.48 3.86 -0.96
N GLY A 85 -9.77 4.61 -1.78
CA GLY A 85 -10.15 5.96 -2.20
C GLY A 85 -9.71 6.29 -3.62
N LEU A 86 -9.84 7.56 -4.02
CA LEU A 86 -9.29 8.04 -5.29
C LEU A 86 -7.78 8.33 -5.18
N SER A 87 -7.32 8.82 -4.02
CA SER A 87 -5.90 9.07 -3.75
C SER A 87 -5.31 8.01 -2.83
N ASP A 88 -4.04 7.68 -3.05
CA ASP A 88 -3.25 7.01 -2.04
C ASP A 88 -2.97 7.95 -0.87
N SER A 89 -2.85 7.39 0.32
CA SER A 89 -2.47 8.14 1.51
C SER A 89 -1.59 7.30 2.42
N ALA A 90 -0.55 7.93 2.97
CA ALA A 90 0.27 7.31 4.00
C ALA A 90 -0.59 7.09 5.27
N PRO A 91 -0.19 6.16 6.16
CA PRO A 91 -0.87 5.94 7.43
C PRO A 91 -0.62 7.13 8.36
N ALA A 92 -1.43 8.17 8.17
CA ALA A 92 -1.09 9.52 8.60
C ALA A 92 -2.03 10.13 9.64
N GLN A 93 -3.20 9.54 10.01
CA GLN A 93 -3.92 9.86 11.27
C GLN A 93 -5.32 9.20 11.48
N THR A 94 -5.68 9.05 12.77
CA THR A 94 -6.98 8.76 13.42
C THR A 94 -7.61 7.38 13.21
N ILE A 95 -7.67 6.86 11.99
CA ILE A 95 -8.17 5.50 11.79
C ILE A 95 -7.03 4.52 12.05
N ALA A 96 -7.08 3.86 13.20
CA ALA A 96 -6.10 2.88 13.65
C ALA A 96 -6.67 1.46 13.63
N ALA A 97 -5.79 0.49 13.36
CA ALA A 97 -6.05 -0.91 13.66
C ALA A 97 -6.18 -1.13 15.18
N ALA A 98 -6.63 -2.32 15.60
CA ALA A 98 -6.85 -2.61 17.02
C ALA A 98 -5.57 -2.55 17.86
N ASP A 99 -4.41 -2.69 17.24
CA ASP A 99 -3.10 -2.51 17.85
C ASP A 99 -2.60 -1.06 17.90
N ASN A 100 -3.48 -0.09 17.64
CA ASN A 100 -3.22 1.37 17.65
C ASN A 100 -2.28 1.88 16.56
N TRP A 101 -2.01 1.15 15.47
CA TRP A 101 -1.27 1.72 14.33
C TRP A 101 -2.21 2.23 13.25
N PHE A 102 -1.86 3.36 12.61
CA PHE A 102 -2.64 3.89 11.48
C PHE A 102 -2.52 2.98 10.26
N VAL A 103 -3.61 2.87 9.50
CA VAL A 103 -3.68 2.10 8.26
C VAL A 103 -3.56 3.02 7.02
N PRO A 104 -2.92 2.56 5.93
CA PRO A 104 -2.81 3.34 4.70
C PRO A 104 -4.10 3.29 3.89
N VAL A 105 -4.26 4.25 2.96
CA VAL A 105 -5.32 4.26 1.95
C VAL A 105 -4.72 3.88 0.60
N ARG A 106 -5.41 3.00 -0.13
CA ARG A 106 -5.05 2.59 -1.50
C ARG A 106 -5.96 3.27 -2.51
N SER A 107 -5.36 3.82 -3.56
CA SER A 107 -6.09 4.35 -4.71
C SER A 107 -6.70 3.19 -5.50
N ILE A 108 -7.93 3.39 -5.96
CA ILE A 108 -8.60 2.43 -6.85
C ILE A 108 -7.81 2.20 -8.16
N ASN A 109 -7.11 3.22 -8.67
CA ASN A 109 -6.26 3.07 -9.85
C ASN A 109 -5.04 2.19 -9.56
N ASP A 110 -4.43 2.31 -8.38
CA ASP A 110 -3.30 1.48 -7.98
C ASP A 110 -3.73 0.02 -7.76
N ILE A 111 -4.92 -0.23 -7.22
CA ILE A 111 -5.49 -1.58 -7.09
C ILE A 111 -5.66 -2.22 -8.48
N PHE A 112 -6.30 -1.52 -9.43
CA PHE A 112 -6.47 -2.06 -10.78
C PHE A 112 -5.14 -2.25 -11.52
N ALA A 113 -4.17 -1.35 -11.34
CA ALA A 113 -2.87 -1.48 -11.97
C ALA A 113 -2.09 -2.68 -11.40
N THR A 114 -2.19 -2.91 -10.08
CA THR A 114 -1.60 -4.08 -9.42
C THR A 114 -2.20 -5.36 -9.97
N GLN A 115 -3.53 -5.47 -10.02
CA GLN A 115 -4.21 -6.64 -10.58
C GLN A 115 -3.88 -6.88 -12.05
N ARG A 116 -3.78 -5.81 -12.84
CA ARG A 116 -3.38 -5.92 -14.25
C ARG A 116 -1.96 -6.45 -14.38
N LEU A 117 -1.04 -5.97 -13.54
CA LEU A 117 0.34 -6.44 -13.50
C LEU A 117 0.42 -7.91 -13.06
N ASP A 118 -0.28 -8.27 -11.99
CA ASP A 118 -0.31 -9.64 -11.49
C ASP A 118 -0.90 -10.62 -12.52
N LEU A 119 -1.90 -10.20 -13.28
CA LEU A 119 -2.43 -11.00 -14.39
C LEU A 119 -1.39 -11.21 -15.49
N LEU A 120 -0.63 -10.18 -15.84
CA LEU A 120 0.47 -10.32 -16.81
C LEU A 120 1.54 -11.30 -16.30
N LEU A 121 1.89 -11.22 -15.01
CA LEU A 121 2.84 -12.15 -14.41
C LEU A 121 2.29 -13.58 -14.42
N ALA A 122 1.04 -13.79 -14.02
CA ALA A 122 0.39 -15.09 -13.99
C ALA A 122 0.32 -15.73 -15.39
N THR A 123 -0.10 -14.97 -16.40
CA THR A 123 -0.17 -15.45 -17.79
C THR A 123 1.22 -15.71 -18.38
N ASN A 124 2.23 -14.88 -18.08
CA ASN A 124 3.61 -15.15 -18.51
C ASN A 124 4.19 -16.42 -17.86
N MET A 125 3.80 -16.72 -16.62
CA MET A 125 4.18 -17.97 -15.94
C MET A 125 3.39 -19.18 -16.45
N GLY A 126 2.23 -18.96 -17.07
CA GLY A 126 1.31 -20.03 -17.46
C GLY A 126 0.70 -20.75 -16.25
N ASP A 127 0.48 -20.02 -15.15
CA ASP A 127 -0.02 -20.60 -13.89
C ASP A 127 -1.52 -20.27 -13.70
N PRO A 128 -2.44 -21.24 -13.96
CA PRO A 128 -3.87 -20.99 -13.88
C PRO A 128 -4.36 -20.69 -12.46
N PHE A 129 -3.65 -21.16 -11.42
CA PHE A 129 -4.01 -20.87 -10.05
C PHE A 129 -3.77 -19.38 -9.74
N LEU A 130 -2.64 -18.82 -10.18
CA LEU A 130 -2.38 -17.38 -10.04
C LEU A 130 -3.39 -16.54 -10.83
N GLU A 131 -3.77 -16.98 -12.03
CA GLU A 131 -4.82 -16.30 -12.80
C GLU A 131 -6.16 -16.30 -12.04
N GLU A 132 -6.53 -17.41 -11.41
CA GLU A 132 -7.73 -17.49 -10.57
C GLU A 132 -7.68 -16.49 -9.40
N LEU A 133 -6.55 -16.42 -8.68
CA LEU A 133 -6.37 -15.45 -7.58
C LEU A 133 -6.58 -14.02 -8.04
N VAL A 134 -5.98 -13.64 -9.18
CA VAL A 134 -6.12 -12.30 -9.74
C VAL A 134 -7.57 -12.00 -10.13
N MET A 135 -8.30 -12.99 -10.67
CA MET A 135 -9.69 -12.81 -11.05
C MET A 135 -10.63 -12.67 -9.85
N GLN A 136 -10.35 -13.36 -8.74
CA GLN A 136 -11.07 -13.17 -7.47
C GLN A 136 -10.87 -11.74 -6.95
N ASP A 137 -9.62 -11.29 -6.89
CA ASP A 137 -9.27 -9.94 -6.45
C ASP A 137 -9.87 -8.87 -7.38
N ARG A 138 -9.85 -9.10 -8.70
CA ARG A 138 -10.49 -8.20 -9.67
C ARG A 138 -11.98 -8.04 -9.40
N THR A 139 -12.67 -9.16 -9.11
CA THR A 139 -14.09 -9.13 -8.78
C THR A 139 -14.35 -8.31 -7.51
N ALA A 140 -13.51 -8.48 -6.49
CA ALA A 140 -13.55 -7.66 -5.29
C ALA A 140 -13.28 -6.17 -5.57
N ALA A 141 -12.34 -5.85 -6.46
CA ALA A 141 -12.00 -4.46 -6.79
C ALA A 141 -13.13 -3.73 -7.54
N ILE A 142 -13.85 -4.43 -8.43
CA ILE A 142 -15.05 -3.87 -9.07
C ILE A 142 -16.15 -3.58 -8.04
N LYS A 143 -16.31 -4.46 -7.05
CA LYS A 143 -17.25 -4.22 -5.94
C LYS A 143 -16.83 -3.03 -5.07
N ALA A 144 -15.54 -2.92 -4.75
CA ALA A 144 -14.96 -1.78 -4.04
C ALA A 144 -15.17 -0.46 -4.80
N LEU A 145 -14.95 -0.46 -6.12
CA LEU A 145 -15.24 0.66 -7.00
C LEU A 145 -16.73 1.06 -6.91
N GLY A 146 -17.65 0.10 -6.98
CA GLY A 146 -19.09 0.37 -6.83
C GLY A 146 -19.43 1.09 -5.52
N GLN A 147 -18.89 0.59 -4.40
CA GLN A 147 -19.08 1.22 -3.08
C GLN A 147 -18.50 2.64 -3.01
N LEU A 148 -17.29 2.83 -3.57
CA LEU A 148 -16.65 4.13 -3.65
C LEU A 148 -17.48 5.11 -4.49
N VAL A 149 -17.91 4.71 -5.69
CA VAL A 149 -18.70 5.56 -6.59
C VAL A 149 -20.02 5.97 -5.95
N THR A 150 -20.76 5.05 -5.31
CA THR A 150 -21.98 5.39 -4.57
C THR A 150 -21.70 6.43 -3.48
N THR A 151 -20.64 6.22 -2.69
CA THR A 151 -20.26 7.16 -1.61
C THR A 151 -19.89 8.54 -2.17
N LEU A 152 -19.18 8.60 -3.29
CA LEU A 152 -18.82 9.86 -3.93
C LEU A 152 -20.03 10.58 -4.53
N GLN A 153 -20.96 9.84 -5.15
CA GLN A 153 -22.20 10.38 -5.69
C GLN A 153 -23.08 10.98 -4.58
N ASP A 154 -23.20 10.30 -3.45
CA ASP A 154 -23.94 10.81 -2.29
C ASP A 154 -23.26 12.04 -1.68
N ALA A 155 -21.93 12.07 -1.63
CA ALA A 155 -21.17 13.17 -1.03
C ALA A 155 -21.23 14.50 -1.80
N ILE A 156 -21.46 14.46 -3.11
CA ILE A 156 -21.55 15.70 -3.94
C ILE A 156 -22.93 16.34 -3.93
N LEU A 157 -23.95 15.70 -3.33
CA LEU A 157 -25.29 16.26 -3.19
C LEU A 157 -25.33 17.34 -2.10
N PRO A 158 -26.30 18.28 -2.15
CA PRO A 158 -26.50 19.26 -1.09
C PRO A 158 -26.71 18.57 0.28
N GLY A 159 -25.86 18.88 1.26
CA GLY A 159 -25.86 18.26 2.59
C GLY A 159 -25.26 16.85 2.66
N GLY A 160 -24.86 16.29 1.51
CA GLY A 160 -24.13 15.03 1.42
C GLY A 160 -22.72 15.13 2.01
N PHE A 161 -22.20 14.00 2.47
CA PHE A 161 -20.84 13.92 3.01
C PHE A 161 -20.22 12.53 2.78
N GLY A 162 -18.90 12.49 2.76
CA GLY A 162 -18.10 11.27 2.87
C GLY A 162 -17.23 11.31 4.12
N TYR A 163 -16.56 10.21 4.43
CA TYR A 163 -15.54 10.17 5.46
C TYR A 163 -14.16 10.13 4.82
N ASN A 164 -13.22 10.90 5.36
CA ASN A 164 -11.82 10.77 4.98
C ASN A 164 -11.09 9.72 5.81
N ALA A 165 -9.81 9.48 5.48
CA ALA A 165 -8.92 8.58 6.21
C ALA A 165 -8.72 8.94 7.71
N LYS A 166 -9.20 10.11 8.15
CA LYS A 166 -9.17 10.56 9.55
C LYS A 166 -10.50 10.30 10.28
N GLY A 167 -11.49 9.69 9.61
CA GLY A 167 -12.85 9.55 10.14
C GLY A 167 -13.60 10.88 10.23
N VAL A 168 -13.08 11.95 9.62
CA VAL A 168 -13.71 13.27 9.59
C VAL A 168 -14.63 13.37 8.39
N LYS A 169 -15.82 13.94 8.60
CA LYS A 169 -16.77 14.22 7.53
C LYS A 169 -16.21 15.26 6.57
N VAL A 170 -16.27 14.97 5.29
CA VAL A 170 -15.91 15.86 4.18
C VAL A 170 -17.18 16.20 3.43
N PHE A 171 -17.39 17.49 3.15
CA PHE A 171 -18.62 18.03 2.52
C PHE A 171 -18.28 18.72 1.18
N PRO A 172 -18.00 17.96 0.10
CA PRO A 172 -17.57 18.54 -1.18
C PRO A 172 -18.48 19.65 -1.70
N TYR A 173 -19.81 19.49 -1.60
CA TYR A 173 -20.77 20.49 -2.02
C TYR A 173 -20.63 21.80 -1.24
N GLN A 174 -20.57 21.71 0.09
CA GLN A 174 -20.49 22.88 0.95
C GLN A 174 -19.15 23.61 0.79
N SER A 175 -18.05 22.87 0.71
CA SER A 175 -16.73 23.45 0.46
C SER A 175 -16.68 24.16 -0.89
N ALA A 176 -17.26 23.57 -1.94
CA ALA A 176 -17.37 24.20 -3.25
C ALA A 176 -18.21 25.50 -3.22
N GLU A 177 -19.34 25.48 -2.51
CA GLU A 177 -20.19 26.67 -2.36
C GLU A 177 -19.49 27.80 -1.60
N ASN A 178 -18.77 27.47 -0.52
CA ASN A 178 -17.97 28.43 0.24
C ASN A 178 -16.85 29.02 -0.63
N SER A 179 -16.10 28.17 -1.34
CA SER A 179 -15.03 28.58 -2.26
C SER A 179 -15.55 29.50 -3.37
N TYR A 180 -16.76 29.24 -3.89
CA TYR A 180 -17.41 30.10 -4.87
C TYR A 180 -17.74 31.48 -4.28
N LYS A 181 -18.30 31.52 -3.06
CA LYS A 181 -18.70 32.77 -2.37
C LYS A 181 -17.50 33.61 -1.95
N GLU A 182 -16.41 32.98 -1.52
CA GLU A 182 -15.17 33.66 -1.08
C GLU A 182 -14.43 34.35 -2.24
N ASN A 183 -14.50 33.82 -3.46
CA ASN A 183 -13.87 34.41 -4.64
C ASN A 183 -14.69 35.52 -5.32
N GLN A 184 -15.76 36.02 -4.67
CA GLN A 184 -16.47 37.22 -5.11
C GLN A 184 -15.68 38.49 -4.75
N VAL A 185 -14.54 38.73 -5.42
CA VAL A 185 -13.87 40.04 -5.35
C VAL A 185 -14.70 41.03 -6.16
N ARG A 186 -15.15 42.14 -5.55
CA ARG A 186 -16.11 43.08 -6.16
C ARG A 186 -15.39 44.22 -6.88
N MET A 187 -14.91 44.01 -8.10
CA MET A 187 -14.46 45.15 -8.92
C MET A 187 -15.68 45.84 -9.56
N THR A 188 -16.26 46.79 -8.82
CA THR A 188 -17.18 47.88 -9.25
C THR A 188 -18.48 47.52 -10.00
N GLY A 189 -18.67 46.30 -10.48
CA GLY A 189 -19.93 45.75 -10.95
C GLY A 189 -20.52 44.81 -9.93
N GLY A 190 -21.68 45.13 -9.35
CA GLY A 190 -22.39 44.20 -8.49
C GLY A 190 -22.62 42.90 -9.25
N SER A 191 -22.00 41.81 -8.80
CA SER A 191 -22.30 40.47 -9.26
C SER A 191 -22.75 39.68 -8.03
N LYS A 192 -23.79 38.86 -8.18
CA LYS A 192 -24.38 38.13 -7.05
C LYS A 192 -24.66 36.69 -7.42
N TYR A 193 -24.06 35.77 -6.66
CA TYR A 193 -24.38 34.34 -6.71
C TYR A 193 -25.88 34.12 -6.47
N VAL A 194 -26.49 33.25 -7.29
CA VAL A 194 -27.87 32.81 -7.09
C VAL A 194 -27.86 31.69 -6.06
N ALA A 195 -28.38 31.95 -4.86
CA ALA A 195 -28.40 30.96 -3.79
C ALA A 195 -29.11 29.67 -4.24
N GLY A 196 -28.46 28.52 -4.01
CA GLY A 196 -28.99 27.21 -4.41
C GLY A 196 -28.81 26.85 -5.88
N SER A 197 -28.15 27.69 -6.70
CA SER A 197 -27.89 27.38 -8.10
C SER A 197 -26.68 26.46 -8.32
N LEU A 198 -25.85 26.23 -7.29
CA LEU A 198 -24.66 25.38 -7.43
C LEU A 198 -25.11 23.93 -7.59
N LYS A 199 -24.64 23.29 -8.66
CA LYS A 199 -24.80 21.86 -8.92
C LYS A 199 -23.43 21.24 -9.15
N LEU A 200 -23.17 20.12 -8.49
CA LEU A 200 -22.01 19.28 -8.75
C LEU A 200 -22.48 18.02 -9.48
N SER A 201 -21.71 17.61 -10.49
CA SER A 201 -21.88 16.33 -11.20
C SER A 201 -20.55 15.59 -11.19
N LEU A 202 -20.59 14.27 -11.05
CA LEU A 202 -19.43 13.39 -11.05
C LEU A 202 -19.36 12.63 -12.39
N GLY A 203 -18.17 12.53 -12.97
CA GLY A 203 -17.96 11.87 -14.26
C GLY A 203 -16.50 11.67 -14.64
N CYS A 204 -16.29 11.57 -15.95
CA CYS A 204 -15.06 11.17 -16.63
C CYS A 204 -14.65 12.23 -17.68
N VAL A 205 -13.45 12.09 -18.23
CA VAL A 205 -12.93 12.93 -19.33
C VAL A 205 -12.92 12.16 -20.64
N ASP A 206 -13.73 12.60 -21.60
CA ASP A 206 -13.71 12.09 -22.97
C ASP A 206 -12.34 12.32 -23.61
N GLY A 207 -11.83 11.32 -24.32
CA GLY A 207 -10.46 11.32 -24.86
C GLY A 207 -9.36 10.99 -23.84
N GLY A 208 -9.64 11.00 -22.54
CA GLY A 208 -8.75 10.56 -21.45
C GLY A 208 -7.57 11.50 -21.16
N VAL A 209 -7.05 11.43 -19.94
CA VAL A 209 -5.89 12.20 -19.44
C VAL A 209 -4.84 11.26 -18.83
N GLY A 210 -3.64 11.77 -18.57
CA GLY A 210 -2.60 10.98 -17.91
C GLY A 210 -2.95 10.76 -16.43
N THR A 211 -2.92 9.50 -15.99
CA THR A 211 -3.13 9.14 -14.58
C THR A 211 -1.85 9.34 -13.76
N ALA A 212 -1.94 9.14 -12.44
CA ALA A 212 -0.79 9.10 -11.54
C ALA A 212 -0.07 7.73 -11.52
N VAL A 213 -0.61 6.70 -12.20
CA VAL A 213 -0.12 5.32 -12.10
C VAL A 213 0.78 4.97 -13.27
N LEU A 214 1.98 4.49 -12.96
CA LEU A 214 2.99 4.10 -13.95
C LEU A 214 2.56 2.84 -14.70
N THR A 215 2.92 2.76 -15.97
CA THR A 215 2.83 1.51 -16.72
C THR A 215 3.95 0.54 -16.28
N PRO A 216 3.72 -0.79 -16.35
CA PRO A 216 4.70 -1.79 -15.98
C PRO A 216 6.04 -1.60 -16.68
N GLN A 217 7.11 -1.89 -15.94
CA GLN A 217 8.47 -1.83 -16.46
C GLN A 217 9.00 -3.24 -16.75
N PRO A 218 9.82 -3.40 -17.81
CA PRO A 218 10.10 -2.42 -18.87
C PRO A 218 8.88 -2.20 -19.78
N ALA A 219 8.80 -1.04 -20.43
CA ALA A 219 7.64 -0.64 -21.24
C ALA A 219 7.20 -1.67 -22.31
N GLY A 220 8.13 -2.47 -22.85
CA GLY A 220 7.83 -3.52 -23.82
C GLY A 220 7.08 -4.74 -23.26
N MET A 221 7.09 -4.96 -21.94
CA MET A 221 6.44 -6.11 -21.31
C MET A 221 5.05 -5.79 -20.75
N GLY A 222 4.69 -4.51 -20.62
CA GLY A 222 3.43 -4.08 -20.02
C GLY A 222 2.18 -4.28 -20.89
N GLN A 223 2.34 -4.67 -22.17
CA GLN A 223 1.25 -4.77 -23.15
C GLN A 223 0.36 -3.51 -23.19
N VAL A 224 0.97 -2.32 -23.20
CA VAL A 224 0.27 -1.02 -23.27
C VAL A 224 0.68 -0.32 -24.56
N SER A 225 -0.28 -0.01 -25.43
CA SER A 225 0.00 0.72 -26.67
C SER A 225 0.23 2.20 -26.41
N SER A 226 0.83 2.91 -27.38
CA SER A 226 1.15 4.34 -27.24
C SER A 226 -0.08 5.23 -27.07
N ASP A 227 -1.24 4.83 -27.59
CA ASP A 227 -2.50 5.56 -27.41
C ASP A 227 -3.17 5.30 -26.04
N GLN A 228 -2.71 4.28 -25.31
CA GLN A 228 -3.16 3.89 -23.98
C GLN A 228 -2.26 4.41 -22.85
N MET A 229 -1.18 5.13 -23.19
CA MET A 229 -0.27 5.74 -22.22
C MET A 229 0.03 7.20 -22.53
N ILE A 230 0.34 7.97 -21.48
CA ILE A 230 0.81 9.35 -21.59
C ILE A 230 2.04 9.48 -20.70
N SER A 231 3.20 9.77 -21.30
CA SER A 231 4.46 9.98 -20.58
C SER A 231 4.85 8.84 -19.60
N GLY A 232 4.55 7.58 -19.97
CA GLY A 232 4.83 6.41 -19.13
C GLY A 232 3.80 6.12 -18.03
N TYR A 233 2.69 6.84 -18.00
CA TYR A 233 1.54 6.61 -17.13
C TYR A 233 0.37 6.04 -17.93
N TYR A 234 -0.50 5.27 -17.28
CA TYR A 234 -1.74 4.85 -17.90
C TYR A 234 -2.58 6.06 -18.31
N LYS A 235 -3.22 5.96 -19.47
CA LYS A 235 -4.22 6.92 -19.92
C LYS A 235 -5.60 6.55 -19.35
N SER A 236 -6.29 7.52 -18.76
CA SER A 236 -7.61 7.29 -18.18
C SER A 236 -8.68 7.04 -19.24
N GLU A 237 -9.80 6.44 -18.83
CA GLU A 237 -11.00 6.26 -19.65
C GLU A 237 -10.74 5.50 -20.97
N LYS A 238 -9.76 4.62 -20.94
CA LYS A 238 -9.40 3.68 -22.00
C LYS A 238 -9.43 2.28 -21.41
N ASN A 239 -9.95 1.33 -22.19
CA ASN A 239 -9.90 -0.07 -21.83
C ASN A 239 -8.54 -0.66 -22.26
N ILE A 240 -7.75 -1.10 -21.28
CA ILE A 240 -6.38 -1.57 -21.45
C ILE A 240 -6.32 -3.04 -21.05
N LYS A 241 -6.76 -3.91 -21.95
CA LYS A 241 -6.96 -5.33 -21.69
C LYS A 241 -5.67 -6.09 -21.42
N VAL A 242 -5.79 -7.21 -20.70
CA VAL A 242 -4.81 -8.30 -20.66
C VAL A 242 -5.59 -9.57 -20.97
N GLY A 243 -5.31 -10.20 -22.12
CA GLY A 243 -6.16 -11.28 -22.65
C GLY A 243 -7.61 -10.81 -22.83
N ALA A 244 -8.56 -11.53 -22.23
CA ALA A 244 -9.99 -11.20 -22.25
C ALA A 244 -10.42 -10.25 -21.11
N VAL A 245 -9.51 -9.88 -20.22
CA VAL A 245 -9.83 -9.15 -18.99
C VAL A 245 -9.68 -7.66 -19.18
N ASP A 246 -10.73 -6.91 -18.85
CA ASP A 246 -10.78 -5.46 -19.03
C ASP A 246 -10.29 -4.68 -17.81
N PHE A 247 -9.49 -3.63 -18.07
CA PHE A 247 -9.01 -2.67 -17.07
C PHE A 247 -9.25 -1.24 -17.55
N VAL A 248 -9.92 -0.42 -16.73
CA VAL A 248 -10.20 0.99 -16.98
C VAL A 248 -9.72 1.80 -15.78
N PHE A 249 -8.96 2.86 -16.06
CA PHE A 249 -8.43 3.76 -15.04
C PHE A 249 -9.19 5.09 -15.04
N GLY A 250 -9.48 5.62 -13.86
CA GLY A 250 -10.13 6.92 -13.70
C GLY A 250 -9.17 8.08 -13.94
N SER A 251 -9.71 9.23 -14.32
CA SER A 251 -8.96 10.50 -14.50
C SER A 251 -8.41 11.07 -13.18
N ILE A 252 -7.48 10.36 -12.56
CA ILE A 252 -6.82 10.72 -11.31
C ILE A 252 -5.38 11.10 -11.63
N GLY A 253 -5.11 12.41 -11.71
CA GLY A 253 -3.80 12.94 -12.04
C GLY A 253 -2.86 13.01 -10.84
N LYS A 254 -1.62 13.48 -11.05
CA LYS A 254 -0.69 13.79 -9.94
C LYS A 254 -1.09 15.05 -9.16
N ASN A 255 -1.71 15.99 -9.86
CA ASN A 255 -2.16 17.27 -9.30
C ASN A 255 -3.62 17.48 -9.66
N ILE A 256 -4.32 18.21 -8.80
CA ILE A 256 -5.69 18.65 -9.07
C ILE A 256 -5.58 19.71 -10.17
N SER A 257 -6.31 19.53 -11.26
CA SER A 257 -6.25 20.46 -12.38
C SER A 257 -7.61 20.64 -13.02
N LEU A 258 -7.81 21.81 -13.61
CA LEU A 258 -8.98 22.07 -14.43
C LEU A 258 -8.94 21.22 -15.70
N VAL A 259 -10.11 20.76 -16.11
CA VAL A 259 -10.35 20.03 -17.34
C VAL A 259 -11.36 20.82 -18.16
N ASN A 260 -11.26 20.75 -19.48
CA ASN A 260 -12.22 21.37 -20.36
C ASN A 260 -13.63 20.79 -20.11
N PRO A 261 -14.63 21.62 -19.71
CA PRO A 261 -15.98 21.13 -19.45
C PRO A 261 -16.66 20.49 -20.67
N SER A 262 -16.25 20.83 -21.90
CA SER A 262 -16.81 20.21 -23.10
C SER A 262 -16.40 18.73 -23.26
N MET A 263 -15.33 18.32 -22.59
CA MET A 263 -14.84 16.93 -22.56
C MET A 263 -15.44 16.14 -21.39
N PHE A 264 -16.16 16.79 -20.47
CA PHE A 264 -16.80 16.08 -19.37
C PHE A 264 -17.96 15.21 -19.87
N LYS A 265 -18.01 13.98 -19.38
CA LYS A 265 -19.13 13.05 -19.59
C LYS A 265 -19.42 12.32 -18.28
N GLU A 266 -20.69 12.13 -17.92
CA GLU A 266 -21.04 11.34 -16.72
C GLU A 266 -20.62 9.88 -16.88
N THR A 267 -20.70 9.35 -18.10
CA THR A 267 -20.22 8.02 -18.48
C THR A 267 -19.62 8.06 -19.89
N ILE A 268 -18.57 7.28 -20.13
CA ILE A 268 -17.98 7.10 -21.47
C ILE A 268 -18.60 5.87 -22.14
N PRO A 269 -19.30 6.04 -23.28
CA PRO A 269 -19.88 4.91 -24.00
C PRO A 269 -18.81 3.91 -24.47
N GLY A 270 -19.10 2.62 -24.37
CA GLY A 270 -18.22 1.54 -24.86
C GLY A 270 -17.14 1.08 -23.87
N LEU A 271 -17.04 1.70 -22.68
CA LEU A 271 -16.23 1.15 -21.59
C LEU A 271 -17.01 0.08 -20.81
N PRO A 272 -16.32 -0.97 -20.30
CA PRO A 272 -16.95 -2.03 -19.52
C PRO A 272 -17.43 -1.54 -18.14
N TYR A 273 -16.76 -0.53 -17.59
CA TYR A 273 -17.14 0.22 -16.40
C TYR A 273 -16.48 1.59 -16.44
N ASN A 274 -16.96 2.52 -15.60
CA ASN A 274 -16.42 3.88 -15.50
C ASN A 274 -15.84 4.09 -14.09
N VAL A 275 -14.74 4.84 -14.00
CA VAL A 275 -14.14 5.23 -12.72
C VAL A 275 -14.24 6.75 -12.62
N PRO A 276 -15.40 7.28 -12.22
CA PRO A 276 -15.64 8.71 -12.29
C PRO A 276 -14.82 9.43 -11.22
N ALA A 277 -13.93 10.31 -11.69
CA ALA A 277 -12.90 10.98 -10.90
C ALA A 277 -12.79 12.47 -11.24
N VAL A 278 -13.77 13.01 -11.99
CA VAL A 278 -13.86 14.42 -12.38
C VAL A 278 -15.15 15.02 -11.86
N VAL A 279 -15.04 16.20 -11.28
CA VAL A 279 -16.18 16.98 -10.77
C VAL A 279 -16.46 18.11 -11.72
N LYS A 280 -17.69 18.21 -12.21
CA LYS A 280 -18.21 19.37 -12.92
C LYS A 280 -19.02 20.22 -11.95
N ALA A 281 -18.67 21.50 -11.83
CA ALA A 281 -19.42 22.49 -11.08
C ALA A 281 -20.17 23.42 -12.05
N GLU A 282 -21.45 23.63 -11.79
CA GLU A 282 -22.34 24.49 -12.55
C GLU A 282 -23.02 25.46 -11.58
N ALA A 283 -23.03 26.76 -11.88
CA ALA A 283 -23.70 27.75 -11.04
C ALA A 283 -24.18 28.96 -11.85
N ASP A 284 -25.22 29.61 -11.36
CA ASP A 284 -25.76 30.83 -11.93
C ASP A 284 -25.34 32.07 -11.12
N GLN A 285 -25.08 33.16 -11.83
CA GLN A 285 -24.76 34.44 -11.22
C GLN A 285 -25.48 35.57 -11.96
N ILE A 286 -25.94 36.56 -11.21
CA ILE A 286 -26.55 37.77 -11.76
C ILE A 286 -25.46 38.83 -11.89
N ILE A 287 -25.25 39.35 -13.11
CA ILE A 287 -24.37 40.49 -13.38
C ILE A 287 -25.22 41.74 -13.53
N TYR A 288 -24.99 42.76 -12.69
CA TYR A 288 -25.65 44.06 -12.81
C TYR A 288 -24.86 44.99 -13.74
N ASP A 289 -25.47 45.33 -14.87
CA ASP A 289 -25.05 46.42 -15.74
C ASP A 289 -25.81 47.70 -15.38
N ASN A 290 -25.17 48.86 -15.59
CA ASN A 290 -25.77 50.18 -15.36
C ASN A 290 -27.05 50.40 -16.18
N HIS A 291 -27.22 49.68 -17.31
CA HIS A 291 -28.41 49.73 -18.16
C HIS A 291 -29.49 48.71 -17.79
N ASN A 292 -29.12 47.59 -17.15
CA ASN A 292 -30.05 46.53 -16.76
C ASN A 292 -30.05 46.34 -15.24
N LYS A 293 -30.90 47.09 -14.54
CA LYS A 293 -31.08 46.96 -13.08
C LYS A 293 -31.63 45.61 -12.64
N ALA A 294 -32.24 44.84 -13.55
CA ALA A 294 -32.67 43.47 -13.26
C ALA A 294 -31.49 42.48 -13.24
N GLY A 295 -30.35 42.87 -13.84
CA GLY A 295 -29.18 42.03 -14.03
C GLY A 295 -29.36 40.97 -15.12
N SER A 296 -28.25 40.44 -15.63
CA SER A 296 -28.24 39.35 -16.60
C SER A 296 -27.80 38.06 -15.90
N LEU A 297 -28.56 36.98 -16.09
CA LEU A 297 -28.20 35.65 -15.60
C LEU A 297 -27.08 35.10 -16.47
N VAL A 298 -25.95 34.75 -15.87
CA VAL A 298 -24.85 34.06 -16.54
C VAL A 298 -24.63 32.72 -15.87
N HIS A 299 -24.58 31.67 -16.70
CA HIS A 299 -24.32 30.31 -16.29
C HIS A 299 -22.83 30.01 -16.43
N ALA A 300 -22.18 29.68 -15.32
CA ALA A 300 -20.76 29.37 -15.25
C ALA A 300 -20.55 27.87 -15.06
N ILE A 301 -19.62 27.29 -15.83
CA ILE A 301 -19.29 25.86 -15.78
C ILE A 301 -17.77 25.71 -15.67
N ALA A 302 -17.32 24.87 -14.75
CA ALA A 302 -15.95 24.37 -14.71
C ALA A 302 -15.93 22.88 -14.39
N ALA A 303 -14.88 22.19 -14.82
CA ALA A 303 -14.63 20.81 -14.44
C ALA A 303 -13.20 20.68 -13.88
N ALA A 304 -13.01 19.85 -12.86
CA ALA A 304 -11.73 19.59 -12.25
C ALA A 304 -11.54 18.09 -12.02
N GLN A 305 -10.37 17.59 -12.38
CA GLN A 305 -9.98 16.22 -12.08
C GLN A 305 -9.42 16.11 -10.67
N THR A 306 -9.66 14.98 -10.02
CA THR A 306 -9.04 14.64 -8.74
C THR A 306 -7.56 14.30 -8.90
N ALA A 307 -6.85 14.26 -7.78
CA ALA A 307 -5.44 13.92 -7.74
C ALA A 307 -5.16 12.77 -6.78
N SER A 308 -4.14 11.98 -7.11
CA SER A 308 -3.49 11.08 -6.18
C SER A 308 -2.10 11.61 -5.86
N ASN A 309 -1.83 11.79 -4.57
CA ASN A 309 -0.46 11.87 -4.10
C ASN A 309 0.07 10.44 -4.10
N THR A 310 0.66 9.99 -5.22
CA THR A 310 1.23 8.64 -5.33
C THR A 310 2.10 8.41 -4.13
N ASN A 311 1.64 7.54 -3.24
CA ASN A 311 2.31 7.30 -2.01
C ASN A 311 3.41 6.29 -2.30
N PRO A 312 4.70 6.65 -2.26
CA PRO A 312 5.74 5.68 -2.46
C PRO A 312 5.75 4.82 -1.20
N LYS A 313 4.92 3.77 -1.11
CA LYS A 313 4.94 2.78 -0.01
C LYS A 313 6.41 2.42 0.24
N PRO A 314 7.05 2.94 1.31
CA PRO A 314 8.51 2.87 1.40
C PRO A 314 9.00 1.43 1.59
N SER A 315 8.13 0.56 2.13
CA SER A 315 8.35 -0.88 2.14
C SER A 315 7.02 -1.65 2.02
N PRO A 316 6.80 -2.43 0.96
CA PRO A 316 5.67 -3.38 0.90
C PRO A 316 5.86 -4.60 1.81
N GLY A 317 6.86 -4.58 2.70
CA GLY A 317 7.37 -5.76 3.38
C GLY A 317 8.24 -6.62 2.45
N THR A 318 8.80 -7.67 3.04
CA THR A 318 9.73 -8.62 2.42
C THR A 318 9.13 -10.00 2.45
N LEU A 319 9.41 -10.78 1.41
CA LEU A 319 9.23 -12.22 1.41
C LEU A 319 10.50 -12.87 1.98
N THR A 320 10.34 -13.70 3.01
CA THR A 320 11.43 -14.49 3.57
C THR A 320 11.26 -15.96 3.21
N VAL A 321 12.36 -16.59 2.80
CA VAL A 321 12.47 -18.03 2.61
C VAL A 321 13.55 -18.51 3.56
N SER A 322 13.15 -19.23 4.61
CA SER A 322 14.03 -19.59 5.71
C SER A 322 14.25 -21.09 5.82
N PHE A 323 15.50 -21.43 6.12
CA PHE A 323 16.03 -22.79 6.25
C PHE A 323 16.85 -22.87 7.54
N PRO A 324 16.22 -22.82 8.72
CA PRO A 324 16.95 -22.70 9.98
C PRO A 324 17.80 -23.92 10.32
N ASP A 325 17.45 -25.09 9.76
CA ASP A 325 18.10 -26.39 9.99
C ASP A 325 18.94 -26.85 8.78
N GLY A 326 19.22 -25.95 7.84
CA GLY A 326 19.92 -26.24 6.60
C GLY A 326 19.08 -26.04 5.35
N LYS A 327 19.70 -25.50 4.29
CA LYS A 327 19.03 -25.30 3.01
C LYS A 327 18.67 -26.63 2.34
N VAL A 328 17.44 -26.72 1.87
CA VAL A 328 16.95 -27.76 0.96
C VAL A 328 17.69 -27.60 -0.39
N PRO A 329 18.52 -28.58 -0.82
CA PRO A 329 19.31 -28.46 -2.05
C PRO A 329 18.49 -28.23 -3.32
N GLU A 330 17.28 -28.79 -3.37
CA GLU A 330 16.36 -28.70 -4.51
C GLU A 330 15.78 -27.29 -4.69
N ILE A 331 15.71 -26.48 -3.64
CA ILE A 331 15.18 -25.12 -3.71
C ILE A 331 16.32 -24.19 -4.14
N VAL A 332 16.54 -24.12 -5.45
CA VAL A 332 17.67 -23.39 -6.04
C VAL A 332 17.37 -21.92 -6.30
N ASP A 333 16.11 -21.55 -6.49
CA ASP A 333 15.66 -20.21 -6.89
C ASP A 333 14.21 -19.96 -6.41
N GLY A 334 13.65 -18.80 -6.75
CA GLY A 334 12.25 -18.49 -6.45
C GLY A 334 11.27 -19.41 -7.20
N LYS A 335 11.58 -19.79 -8.44
CA LYS A 335 10.73 -20.68 -9.26
C LYS A 335 10.55 -22.05 -8.61
N SER A 336 11.56 -22.55 -7.91
CA SER A 336 11.50 -23.81 -7.17
C SER A 336 10.34 -23.85 -6.17
N LEU A 337 9.91 -22.70 -5.62
CA LEU A 337 8.75 -22.65 -4.70
C LEU A 337 7.40 -22.85 -5.40
N PHE A 338 7.35 -22.70 -6.72
CA PHE A 338 6.12 -22.82 -7.52
C PHE A 338 5.92 -24.21 -8.11
N SER A 339 7.01 -24.88 -8.46
CA SER A 339 6.97 -26.03 -9.38
C SER A 339 7.81 -27.22 -8.92
N TRP A 340 8.14 -27.31 -7.62
CA TRP A 340 8.88 -28.46 -7.13
C TRP A 340 7.98 -29.70 -7.06
N ASP A 341 8.34 -30.74 -7.79
CA ASP A 341 7.61 -32.00 -7.92
C ASP A 341 7.40 -32.73 -6.59
N LYS A 342 8.31 -32.57 -5.62
CA LYS A 342 8.17 -33.17 -4.28
C LYS A 342 7.06 -32.55 -3.43
N MET A 343 6.51 -31.41 -3.84
CA MET A 343 5.33 -30.81 -3.22
C MET A 343 4.01 -31.33 -3.81
N THR A 344 4.04 -31.92 -5.00
CA THR A 344 2.82 -32.40 -5.68
C THR A 344 2.20 -33.60 -4.95
N GLY A 345 0.88 -33.59 -4.81
CA GLY A 345 0.12 -34.64 -4.13
C GLY A 345 0.18 -34.60 -2.61
N LYS A 346 1.02 -33.74 -2.03
CA LYS A 346 1.08 -33.49 -0.58
C LYS A 346 -0.05 -32.56 -0.14
N LYS A 347 -0.35 -32.55 1.16
CA LYS A 347 -1.43 -31.74 1.73
C LYS A 347 -0.93 -30.86 2.86
N MET A 348 -1.42 -29.63 2.88
CA MET A 348 -1.08 -28.62 3.88
C MET A 348 -2.34 -28.20 4.63
N ASP A 349 -2.23 -28.14 5.95
CA ASP A 349 -3.30 -27.63 6.81
C ASP A 349 -3.29 -26.12 6.76
N ILE A 350 -4.48 -25.55 6.55
CA ILE A 350 -4.72 -24.12 6.56
C ILE A 350 -5.35 -23.75 7.88
N LEU A 351 -4.74 -22.77 8.53
CA LEU A 351 -4.98 -22.40 9.90
C LEU A 351 -5.07 -20.87 10.02
N ALA A 352 -5.73 -20.40 11.06
CA ALA A 352 -5.77 -18.98 11.41
C ALA A 352 -5.70 -18.81 12.93
N SER A 353 -5.08 -17.72 13.36
CA SER A 353 -5.06 -17.34 14.77
C SER A 353 -6.37 -16.62 15.14
N ASN A 354 -7.07 -17.18 16.13
CA ASN A 354 -8.28 -16.62 16.71
C ASN A 354 -7.96 -15.92 18.03
N ASN A 355 -8.68 -14.84 18.34
CA ASN A 355 -8.57 -14.08 19.59
C ASN A 355 -7.20 -13.45 19.88
N GLY A 356 -6.49 -13.00 18.84
CA GLY A 356 -5.19 -12.32 18.95
C GLY A 356 -4.07 -13.06 18.23
N ASP A 357 -2.83 -12.69 18.54
CA ASP A 357 -1.64 -13.32 17.96
C ASP A 357 -1.25 -14.58 18.71
N PHE A 358 -1.13 -15.70 18.00
CA PHE A 358 -0.73 -16.96 18.60
C PHE A 358 0.79 -17.17 18.50
N PRO A 359 1.48 -17.61 19.58
CA PRO A 359 0.95 -18.01 20.90
C PRO A 359 1.07 -16.91 21.97
N VAL A 360 1.31 -15.65 21.60
CA VAL A 360 1.70 -14.59 22.54
C VAL A 360 0.53 -13.90 23.23
N SER A 361 -0.62 -13.82 22.58
CA SER A 361 -1.81 -13.15 23.10
C SER A 361 -2.57 -14.07 24.06
N SER A 362 -3.00 -13.53 25.20
CA SER A 362 -3.78 -14.27 26.18
C SER A 362 -5.09 -14.76 25.56
N GLY A 363 -5.32 -16.08 25.59
CA GLY A 363 -6.52 -16.71 25.02
C GLY A 363 -6.50 -16.88 23.50
N ALA A 364 -5.40 -16.54 22.83
CA ALA A 364 -5.25 -16.84 21.41
C ALA A 364 -5.16 -18.35 21.19
N THR A 365 -5.82 -18.81 20.13
CA THR A 365 -5.84 -20.22 19.72
C THR A 365 -5.66 -20.33 18.23
N ILE A 366 -4.97 -21.36 17.78
CA ILE A 366 -4.91 -21.71 16.36
C ILE A 366 -6.06 -22.65 16.01
N GLY A 367 -6.75 -22.38 14.91
CA GLY A 367 -7.85 -23.22 14.44
C GLY A 367 -7.81 -23.39 12.93
N SER A 368 -8.44 -24.45 12.43
CA SER A 368 -8.58 -24.68 10.99
C SER A 368 -9.28 -23.50 10.32
N SER A 369 -8.74 -23.10 9.17
CA SER A 369 -9.25 -22.06 8.31
C SER A 369 -9.41 -22.61 6.90
N ILE A 370 -10.49 -22.21 6.23
CA ILE A 370 -10.72 -22.48 4.80
C ILE A 370 -10.51 -21.23 3.94
N TYR A 371 -10.05 -20.14 4.56
CA TYR A 371 -9.78 -18.87 3.90
C TYR A 371 -8.33 -18.84 3.38
N PRO A 372 -8.04 -18.28 2.19
CA PRO A 372 -8.94 -17.49 1.33
C PRO A 372 -9.68 -18.26 0.24
N GLN A 373 -9.34 -19.53 0.00
CA GLN A 373 -9.89 -20.27 -1.13
C GLN A 373 -11.04 -21.18 -0.69
N PRO A 374 -12.30 -20.90 -1.08
CA PRO A 374 -13.43 -21.74 -0.70
C PRO A 374 -13.28 -23.19 -1.17
N SER A 375 -12.55 -23.42 -2.27
CA SER A 375 -12.23 -24.75 -2.80
C SER A 375 -11.44 -25.62 -1.81
N TRP A 376 -10.63 -25.02 -0.93
CA TRP A 376 -9.82 -25.74 0.06
C TRP A 376 -10.63 -26.41 1.16
N SER A 377 -11.89 -26.01 1.34
CA SER A 377 -12.82 -26.72 2.24
C SER A 377 -13.12 -28.16 1.81
N LYS A 378 -12.92 -28.49 0.53
CA LYS A 378 -13.20 -29.81 -0.04
C LYS A 378 -11.94 -30.65 -0.21
N VAL A 379 -10.83 -30.02 -0.55
CA VAL A 379 -9.54 -30.66 -0.80
C VAL A 379 -8.47 -29.76 -0.21
N PRO A 380 -7.70 -30.20 0.81
CA PRO A 380 -6.61 -29.41 1.34
C PRO A 380 -5.62 -29.05 0.22
N PRO A 381 -5.05 -27.84 0.23
CA PRO A 381 -4.16 -27.38 -0.81
C PRO A 381 -2.85 -28.14 -0.82
N GLU A 382 -2.21 -28.15 -1.97
CA GLU A 382 -0.82 -28.58 -2.07
C GLU A 382 0.13 -27.51 -1.51
N PRO A 383 1.28 -27.89 -0.92
CA PRO A 383 2.29 -26.96 -0.44
C PRO A 383 2.71 -25.89 -1.47
N SER A 384 2.76 -26.28 -2.76
CA SER A 384 3.08 -25.38 -3.86
C SER A 384 2.00 -24.31 -4.08
N GLU A 385 0.71 -24.65 -3.95
CA GLU A 385 -0.41 -23.71 -4.04
C GLU A 385 -0.39 -22.70 -2.89
N VAL A 386 -0.05 -23.15 -1.67
CA VAL A 386 0.08 -22.25 -0.52
C VAL A 386 1.27 -21.30 -0.67
N CYS A 387 2.41 -21.80 -1.17
CA CYS A 387 3.56 -20.94 -1.50
C CYS A 387 3.21 -19.91 -2.57
N LYS A 388 2.51 -20.33 -3.63
CA LYS A 388 2.02 -19.45 -4.70
C LYS A 388 1.11 -18.35 -4.18
N LEU A 389 0.14 -18.71 -3.34
CA LEU A 389 -0.77 -17.75 -2.70
C LEU A 389 0.02 -16.72 -1.90
N ALA A 390 0.92 -17.16 -1.03
CA ALA A 390 1.68 -16.24 -0.19
C ALA A 390 2.58 -15.31 -1.03
N ILE A 391 3.23 -15.84 -2.08
CA ILE A 391 4.02 -15.00 -2.99
C ILE A 391 3.14 -14.01 -3.75
N TYR A 392 1.95 -14.44 -4.21
CA TYR A 392 0.96 -13.57 -4.83
C TYR A 392 0.56 -12.42 -3.90
N ASP A 393 0.28 -12.71 -2.62
CA ASP A 393 -0.10 -11.71 -1.64
C ASP A 393 1.00 -10.69 -1.34
N TRP A 394 2.25 -11.15 -1.30
CA TRP A 394 3.39 -10.25 -1.22
C TRP A 394 3.54 -9.36 -2.48
N LEU A 395 3.37 -9.90 -3.69
CA LEU A 395 3.39 -9.13 -4.93
C LEU A 395 2.25 -8.10 -4.98
N ARG A 396 1.06 -8.50 -4.58
CA ARG A 396 -0.10 -7.61 -4.44
C ARG A 396 0.18 -6.46 -3.46
N GLN A 397 0.93 -6.72 -2.39
CA GLN A 397 1.36 -5.69 -1.45
C GLN A 397 2.40 -4.73 -2.07
N CYS A 398 3.30 -5.25 -2.90
CA CYS A 398 4.28 -4.50 -3.69
C CYS A 398 3.63 -3.51 -4.67
N GLY A 399 2.45 -3.84 -5.18
CA GLY A 399 1.63 -2.98 -6.02
C GLY A 399 2.12 -2.87 -7.46
N SER A 400 1.63 -1.87 -8.19
CA SER A 400 1.85 -1.66 -9.64
C SER A 400 3.30 -1.35 -10.06
N ARG A 401 4.23 -1.26 -9.11
CA ARG A 401 5.63 -0.87 -9.36
C ARG A 401 6.54 -2.03 -9.71
N VAL A 402 6.11 -3.27 -9.51
CA VAL A 402 6.95 -4.44 -9.77
C VAL A 402 7.41 -4.43 -11.23
N SER A 403 8.72 -4.54 -11.44
CA SER A 403 9.28 -4.76 -12.78
C SER A 403 9.09 -6.21 -13.17
N ILE A 404 8.39 -6.45 -14.28
CA ILE A 404 8.15 -7.79 -14.84
C ILE A 404 9.48 -8.50 -15.09
N GLN A 405 10.43 -7.77 -15.69
CA GLN A 405 11.76 -8.31 -15.96
C GLN A 405 12.48 -8.68 -14.67
N SER A 406 12.43 -7.84 -13.63
CA SER A 406 13.10 -8.17 -12.36
C SER A 406 12.42 -9.33 -11.63
N PHE A 407 11.10 -9.48 -11.75
CA PHE A 407 10.41 -10.66 -11.23
C PHE A 407 10.96 -11.94 -11.89
N GLU A 408 11.12 -11.94 -13.21
CA GLU A 408 11.69 -13.08 -13.92
C GLU A 408 13.17 -13.31 -13.58
N THR A 409 14.01 -12.27 -13.63
CA THR A 409 15.47 -12.42 -13.51
C THR A 409 15.96 -12.49 -12.07
N ASP A 410 15.43 -11.64 -11.19
CA ASP A 410 15.93 -11.47 -9.82
C ASP A 410 15.17 -12.28 -8.78
N PHE A 411 13.91 -12.66 -9.05
CA PHE A 411 13.13 -13.48 -8.15
C PHE A 411 13.04 -14.93 -8.65
N LEU A 412 12.45 -15.17 -9.82
CA LEU A 412 12.21 -16.53 -10.31
C LEU A 412 13.50 -17.29 -10.62
N ASN A 413 14.44 -16.68 -11.35
CA ASN A 413 15.61 -17.37 -11.88
C ASN A 413 16.92 -17.08 -11.12
N LYS A 414 16.88 -16.23 -10.09
CA LYS A 414 18.08 -15.90 -9.33
C LYS A 414 18.40 -17.02 -8.35
N ALA A 415 19.57 -17.62 -8.54
CA ALA A 415 20.05 -18.65 -7.64
C ALA A 415 20.13 -18.14 -6.19
N LEU A 416 19.51 -18.86 -5.27
CA LEU A 416 19.65 -18.70 -3.84
C LEU A 416 21.05 -19.18 -3.42
N PRO A 417 21.99 -18.28 -3.10
CA PRO A 417 23.39 -18.64 -2.89
C PRO A 417 23.50 -19.66 -1.76
N TYR A 418 24.07 -20.82 -2.07
CA TYR A 418 24.22 -21.93 -1.15
C TYR A 418 25.59 -21.85 -0.48
N ALA A 419 25.62 -21.50 0.81
CA ALA A 419 26.83 -21.65 1.61
C ALA A 419 26.80 -23.05 2.20
N ASN A 420 27.66 -23.93 1.68
CA ASN A 420 27.85 -25.31 2.11
C ASN A 420 28.57 -25.41 3.47
N LYS A 421 28.25 -24.48 4.37
CA LYS A 421 28.91 -24.36 5.65
C LYS A 421 28.15 -25.22 6.65
N THR A 422 28.88 -26.09 7.31
CA THR A 422 28.38 -26.76 8.51
C THR A 422 28.79 -25.96 9.73
N VAL A 423 27.93 -25.99 10.74
CA VAL A 423 28.20 -25.47 12.07
C VAL A 423 28.25 -26.63 13.04
N ILE A 424 29.13 -26.53 14.03
CA ILE A 424 29.17 -27.52 15.09
C ILE A 424 28.00 -27.23 16.02
N TRP A 425 27.02 -28.12 16.01
CA TRP A 425 25.93 -28.11 16.96
C TRP A 425 26.48 -28.37 18.36
N LYS A 426 26.09 -27.55 19.33
CA LYS A 426 26.53 -27.67 20.72
C LYS A 426 25.33 -27.89 21.64
N ALA A 427 25.40 -28.87 22.53
CA ALA A 427 24.51 -29.03 23.69
C ALA A 427 25.24 -28.68 24.99
N LYS A 428 24.54 -28.49 26.11
CA LYS A 428 25.19 -28.34 27.41
C LYS A 428 25.54 -29.71 27.99
N ASP A 429 26.77 -29.85 28.49
CA ASP A 429 27.15 -30.93 29.38
C ASP A 429 26.26 -30.86 30.65
N PRO A 430 25.63 -31.97 31.07
CA PRO A 430 24.79 -32.02 32.26
C PRO A 430 25.49 -31.64 33.58
N LYS A 431 26.79 -31.94 33.68
CA LYS A 431 27.56 -31.82 34.92
C LYS A 431 28.26 -30.49 35.01
N THR A 432 28.86 -30.06 33.91
CA THR A 432 29.68 -28.84 33.88
C THR A 432 28.93 -27.65 33.31
N PHE A 433 27.80 -27.88 32.62
CA PHE A 433 27.09 -26.89 31.81
C PHE A 433 27.92 -26.32 30.65
N ASP A 434 29.09 -26.91 30.37
CA ASP A 434 29.94 -26.50 29.26
C ASP A 434 29.36 -26.97 27.93
N PRO A 435 29.55 -26.23 26.83
CA PRO A 435 29.09 -26.67 25.52
C PRO A 435 29.84 -27.93 25.02
N VAL A 436 29.12 -29.01 24.75
CA VAL A 436 29.59 -30.24 24.11
C VAL A 436 29.22 -30.22 22.64
N ALA A 437 30.22 -30.37 21.77
CA ALA A 437 30.02 -30.51 20.34
C ALA A 437 29.32 -31.85 20.04
N ILE A 438 28.13 -31.79 19.45
CA ILE A 438 27.37 -32.97 19.01
C ILE A 438 27.79 -33.38 17.60
N GLY A 439 28.02 -32.42 16.71
CA GLY A 439 28.55 -32.67 15.37
C GLY A 439 28.19 -31.60 14.35
N PRO A 440 28.68 -31.73 13.11
CA PRO A 440 28.43 -30.76 12.06
C PRO A 440 27.00 -30.90 11.53
N VAL A 441 26.21 -29.84 11.69
CA VAL A 441 24.90 -29.70 11.03
C VAL A 441 24.98 -28.59 9.99
N PRO A 442 24.18 -28.64 8.91
CA PRO A 442 24.12 -27.53 7.97
C PRO A 442 23.81 -26.19 8.66
N GLU A 443 24.48 -25.11 8.26
CA GLU A 443 24.23 -23.77 8.79
C GLU A 443 22.85 -23.26 8.34
N GLY A 444 22.08 -22.73 9.29
CA GLY A 444 20.77 -22.16 9.01
C GLY A 444 20.88 -20.86 8.20
N VAL A 445 20.03 -20.69 7.19
CA VAL A 445 20.05 -19.52 6.30
C VAL A 445 18.65 -18.99 6.03
N MET A 446 18.52 -17.67 5.96
CA MET A 446 17.31 -16.97 5.54
C MET A 446 17.63 -16.13 4.31
N TYR A 447 16.81 -16.28 3.27
CA TYR A 447 16.81 -15.43 2.09
C TYR A 447 15.69 -14.40 2.23
N VAL A 448 16.01 -13.15 1.94
CA VAL A 448 15.10 -12.02 2.08
C VAL A 448 15.01 -11.33 0.73
N PHE A 449 13.82 -11.42 0.13
CA PHE A 449 13.46 -10.70 -1.08
C PHE A 449 12.77 -9.40 -0.71
N LYS A 450 13.27 -8.29 -1.27
CA LYS A 450 12.72 -6.96 -1.04
C LYS A 450 12.53 -6.26 -2.38
N LEU A 451 11.36 -5.67 -2.59
CA LEU A 451 11.14 -4.73 -3.68
C LEU A 451 11.78 -3.38 -3.33
N GLU A 452 12.69 -2.91 -4.18
CA GLU A 452 13.25 -1.57 -4.06
C GLU A 452 12.29 -0.51 -4.64
N PRO A 453 12.40 0.78 -4.25
CA PRO A 453 11.54 1.84 -4.78
C PRO A 453 11.51 1.97 -6.31
N SER A 454 12.57 1.47 -6.99
CA SER A 454 12.67 1.40 -8.44
C SER A 454 11.79 0.32 -9.08
N GLY A 455 11.18 -0.56 -8.30
CA GLY A 455 10.43 -1.72 -8.81
C GLY A 455 11.28 -2.97 -9.04
N VAL A 456 12.57 -2.94 -8.68
CA VAL A 456 13.50 -4.06 -8.87
C VAL A 456 13.62 -4.86 -7.57
N PHE A 457 13.68 -6.18 -7.66
CA PHE A 457 13.91 -7.04 -6.51
C PHE A 457 15.38 -7.06 -6.10
N SER A 458 15.61 -6.96 -4.80
CA SER A 458 16.90 -7.27 -4.17
C SER A 458 16.77 -8.56 -3.37
N LEU A 459 17.80 -9.40 -3.48
CA LEU A 459 17.95 -10.63 -2.70
C LEU A 459 19.13 -10.45 -1.76
N LYS A 460 18.90 -10.67 -0.47
CA LYS A 460 19.95 -10.76 0.54
C LYS A 460 19.80 -12.06 1.31
N SER A 461 20.90 -12.60 1.81
CA SER A 461 20.89 -13.75 2.72
C SER A 461 21.47 -13.39 4.07
N LYS A 462 21.04 -14.10 5.11
CA LYS A 462 21.56 -13.98 6.46
C LYS A 462 21.58 -15.35 7.12
N VAL A 463 22.67 -15.65 7.82
CA VAL A 463 22.73 -16.81 8.70
C VAL A 463 21.75 -16.60 9.85
N ILE A 464 20.86 -17.56 10.05
CA ILE A 464 19.86 -17.54 11.10
C ILE A 464 20.02 -18.74 12.02
N LYS A 465 19.53 -18.60 13.24
CA LYS A 465 19.30 -19.72 14.15
C LYS A 465 17.87 -20.24 13.96
N PRO A 466 17.54 -21.44 14.49
CA PRO A 466 16.17 -21.91 14.63
C PRO A 466 15.23 -20.95 15.39
N PHE A 467 15.77 -20.02 16.15
CA PHE A 467 15.01 -19.02 16.90
C PHE A 467 15.42 -17.58 16.51
N PRO A 468 14.55 -16.58 16.66
CA PRO A 468 13.19 -16.65 17.20
C PRO A 468 12.15 -17.27 16.26
N LEU A 469 11.05 -17.75 16.83
CA LEU A 469 9.86 -18.17 16.08
C LEU A 469 9.01 -16.95 15.74
N THR A 470 8.19 -17.08 14.71
CA THR A 470 7.33 -16.00 14.26
C THR A 470 5.89 -16.30 14.69
N VAL A 471 5.18 -15.34 15.28
CA VAL A 471 3.78 -15.53 15.65
C VAL A 471 2.91 -15.80 14.42
N ALA A 472 1.76 -16.46 14.62
CA ALA A 472 0.67 -16.41 13.66
C ALA A 472 -0.16 -15.16 13.96
N GLY A 473 -0.21 -14.23 13.00
CA GLY A 473 -0.95 -12.98 13.15
C GLY A 473 -2.46 -13.25 13.27
N SER A 474 -3.13 -12.49 14.14
CA SER A 474 -4.59 -12.60 14.28
C SER A 474 -5.30 -12.41 12.94
N GLY A 475 -6.20 -13.34 12.58
CA GLY A 475 -6.96 -13.27 11.33
C GLY A 475 -6.14 -13.42 10.04
N GLN A 476 -4.84 -13.73 10.15
CA GLN A 476 -3.96 -13.89 8.99
C GLN A 476 -3.73 -15.37 8.67
N LEU A 477 -3.22 -15.64 7.47
CA LEU A 477 -3.00 -16.99 6.98
C LEU A 477 -1.77 -17.61 7.67
N TYR A 478 -1.99 -18.74 8.32
CA TYR A 478 -0.94 -19.66 8.71
C TYR A 478 -1.22 -21.01 8.07
N ALA A 479 -0.18 -21.66 7.59
CA ALA A 479 -0.32 -22.98 7.02
C ALA A 479 0.87 -23.83 7.44
N GLU A 480 0.61 -25.10 7.68
CA GLU A 480 1.62 -26.05 8.11
C GLU A 480 1.42 -27.41 7.46
N MET A 481 2.53 -28.09 7.22
CA MET A 481 2.58 -29.40 6.61
C MET A 481 3.37 -30.31 7.56
N LEU A 482 2.65 -31.16 8.29
CA LEU A 482 3.14 -32.00 9.38
C LEU A 482 2.78 -33.48 9.16
N GLU A 483 3.24 -34.34 10.07
CA GLU A 483 2.74 -35.71 10.31
C GLU A 483 2.42 -36.56 9.06
N GLY A 484 3.47 -37.05 8.39
CA GLY A 484 3.34 -37.98 7.26
C GLY A 484 3.30 -37.32 5.88
N GLU A 485 2.91 -36.05 5.82
CA GLU A 485 2.99 -35.22 4.62
C GLU A 485 4.35 -34.51 4.53
N THR A 486 5.45 -35.25 4.55
CA THR A 486 6.81 -34.65 4.52
C THR A 486 7.31 -34.41 3.11
N ILE A 487 8.19 -33.42 2.95
CA ILE A 487 8.94 -33.21 1.72
C ILE A 487 10.27 -33.96 1.78
N ASP A 488 10.48 -34.89 0.85
CA ASP A 488 11.75 -35.61 0.72
C ASP A 488 12.78 -34.76 -0.03
N SER A 489 14.03 -34.76 0.46
CA SER A 489 15.15 -33.97 -0.06
C SER A 489 16.40 -34.85 -0.21
N SER A 490 17.34 -34.44 -1.06
CA SER A 490 18.65 -35.08 -1.23
C SER A 490 19.67 -34.66 -0.15
N VAL A 491 19.25 -33.94 0.89
CA VAL A 491 20.14 -33.56 1.98
C VAL A 491 20.72 -34.83 2.67
N PRO A 492 22.04 -34.89 2.93
CA PRO A 492 22.63 -36.07 3.56
C PRO A 492 22.08 -36.31 4.96
N ILE A 493 21.64 -37.55 5.23
CA ILE A 493 21.30 -38.02 6.57
C ILE A 493 22.55 -38.03 7.44
N TRP A 494 22.43 -37.57 8.68
CA TRP A 494 23.51 -37.64 9.67
C TRP A 494 23.00 -38.32 10.94
N LYS A 495 23.87 -39.05 11.63
CA LYS A 495 23.56 -39.74 12.87
C LYS A 495 24.64 -39.43 13.92
N HIS A 496 24.20 -39.17 15.13
CA HIS A 496 25.05 -39.01 16.30
C HIS A 496 24.55 -39.93 17.39
N GLU A 497 25.45 -40.78 17.90
CA GLU A 497 25.10 -41.82 18.86
C GLU A 497 25.41 -41.38 20.28
N LYS A 498 24.57 -41.79 21.23
CA LYS A 498 24.76 -41.60 22.68
C LYS A 498 25.00 -40.14 23.09
N ILE A 499 24.25 -39.21 22.51
CA ILE A 499 24.25 -37.82 22.94
C ILE A 499 23.56 -37.71 24.29
N ALA A 500 24.29 -37.18 25.27
CA ALA A 500 23.74 -36.82 26.56
C ALA A 500 22.90 -35.54 26.45
N LEU A 501 21.58 -35.64 26.65
CA LEU A 501 20.70 -34.48 26.75
C LEU A 501 20.09 -34.37 28.16
N ASN A 502 19.93 -33.12 28.61
CA ASN A 502 19.25 -32.81 29.86
C ASN A 502 17.73 -32.75 29.60
N ILE A 503 17.03 -33.72 30.14
CA ILE A 503 15.57 -33.85 30.06
C ILE A 503 14.97 -33.20 31.30
N LEU A 504 14.09 -32.21 31.15
CA LEU A 504 13.26 -31.74 32.25
C LEU A 504 12.30 -32.87 32.65
N ILE A 505 12.44 -33.42 33.87
CA ILE A 505 11.49 -34.42 34.35
C ILE A 505 10.33 -33.67 35.00
N ASP A 506 9.17 -33.67 34.35
CA ASP A 506 7.95 -33.16 34.96
C ASP A 506 7.46 -34.14 36.04
N LYS A 507 7.94 -33.97 37.28
CA LYS A 507 7.42 -34.66 38.46
C LYS A 507 6.53 -33.74 39.31
N GLY A 508 5.75 -32.86 38.69
CA GLY A 508 4.78 -32.01 39.40
C GLY A 508 5.40 -31.06 40.43
N ASN A 509 6.71 -30.83 40.36
CA ASN A 509 7.46 -29.94 41.21
C ASN A 509 8.34 -29.03 40.32
N PRO A 510 7.86 -27.83 39.95
CA PRO A 510 8.65 -26.88 39.19
C PRO A 510 9.91 -26.54 39.99
N GLY A 511 11.07 -27.06 39.54
CA GLY A 511 12.37 -26.79 40.14
C GLY A 511 13.22 -27.99 40.57
N LYS A 512 12.77 -29.25 40.38
CA LYS A 512 13.58 -30.41 40.81
C LYS A 512 13.66 -31.55 39.77
N GLY A 513 14.65 -31.43 38.88
CA GLY A 513 15.32 -32.59 38.28
C GLY A 513 15.46 -32.52 36.76
N TYR A 514 16.69 -32.35 36.28
CA TYR A 514 17.05 -32.78 34.94
C TYR A 514 17.52 -34.23 35.01
N GLU A 515 16.98 -35.12 34.17
CA GLU A 515 17.59 -36.45 33.95
C GLU A 515 18.58 -36.35 32.80
N LYS A 516 19.77 -36.92 32.98
CA LYS A 516 20.66 -37.21 31.86
C LYS A 516 20.13 -38.46 31.17
N LYS A 517 19.68 -38.34 29.93
CA LYS A 517 19.50 -39.51 29.05
C LYS A 517 20.47 -39.43 27.89
N GLU A 518 21.08 -40.57 27.57
CA GLU A 518 21.83 -40.74 26.34
C GLU A 518 20.88 -41.25 25.28
N THR A 519 20.87 -40.60 24.11
CA THR A 519 20.04 -41.02 22.99
C THR A 519 20.82 -40.94 21.69
N ASP A 520 20.30 -41.59 20.65
CA ASP A 520 20.73 -41.34 19.29
C ASP A 520 19.89 -40.20 18.70
N ILE A 521 20.54 -39.30 17.96
CA ILE A 521 19.87 -38.26 17.19
C ILE A 521 20.26 -38.41 15.73
N GLU A 522 19.27 -38.42 14.85
CA GLU A 522 19.45 -38.56 13.41
C GLU A 522 18.74 -37.41 12.68
N GLY A 523 19.49 -36.63 11.90
CA GLY A 523 18.88 -35.68 10.97
C GLY A 523 18.44 -36.38 9.72
N THR A 524 17.14 -36.33 9.44
CA THR A 524 16.55 -37.05 8.30
C THR A 524 16.74 -36.30 7.00
N ASP A 525 16.35 -36.89 5.90
CA ASP A 525 16.25 -36.29 4.56
C ASP A 525 14.90 -35.60 4.32
N LYS A 526 14.13 -35.36 5.40
CA LYS A 526 12.74 -34.87 5.33
C LYS A 526 12.61 -33.47 5.91
N TYR A 527 11.75 -32.68 5.28
CA TYR A 527 11.41 -31.33 5.71
C TYR A 527 9.90 -31.18 5.91
N ASP A 528 9.57 -30.44 6.96
CA ASP A 528 8.25 -29.84 7.16
C ASP A 528 8.25 -28.42 6.58
N LEU A 529 7.07 -27.96 6.19
CA LEU A 529 6.87 -26.64 5.60
C LEU A 529 5.87 -25.84 6.43
N TYR A 530 6.24 -24.59 6.69
CA TYR A 530 5.40 -23.60 7.32
C TYR A 530 5.30 -22.36 6.43
N VAL A 531 4.10 -21.85 6.24
CA VAL A 531 3.86 -20.60 5.52
C VAL A 531 3.08 -19.66 6.42
N ARG A 532 3.64 -18.47 6.64
CA ARG A 532 2.96 -17.36 7.30
C ARG A 532 2.80 -16.24 6.31
N ASP A 533 1.58 -15.77 6.13
CA ASP A 533 1.28 -14.61 5.33
C ASP A 533 0.50 -13.60 6.18
N PHE A 534 1.17 -12.49 6.49
CA PHE A 534 0.67 -11.43 7.36
C PHE A 534 -0.13 -10.36 6.61
N VAL A 535 -0.18 -10.42 5.27
CA VAL A 535 -0.70 -9.35 4.42
C VAL A 535 -1.89 -9.77 3.56
N ARG A 536 -2.36 -11.03 3.69
CA ARG A 536 -3.50 -11.55 2.93
C ARG A 536 -4.79 -10.77 3.13
N GLN A 537 -5.11 -10.44 4.38
CA GLN A 537 -6.34 -9.72 4.72
C GLN A 537 -5.97 -8.30 5.15
N PRO A 538 -5.92 -7.31 4.24
CA PRO A 538 -5.65 -5.93 4.60
C PRO A 538 -6.88 -5.25 5.21
N GLY A 539 -6.66 -4.24 6.04
CA GLY A 539 -7.71 -3.36 6.53
C GLY A 539 -8.37 -3.81 7.83
N LEU A 540 -9.33 -3.01 8.28
CA LEU A 540 -9.81 -3.05 9.68
C LEU A 540 -10.86 -4.13 9.94
N LYS A 541 -11.52 -4.63 8.89
CA LYS A 541 -12.65 -5.56 9.02
C LYS A 541 -12.19 -6.99 9.25
N ASP A 542 -11.35 -7.48 8.35
CA ASP A 542 -10.94 -8.88 8.34
C ASP A 542 -9.45 -9.02 8.72
N GLY A 543 -8.62 -7.98 8.56
CA GLY A 543 -7.17 -8.05 8.77
C GLY A 543 -6.65 -8.25 10.19
N GLY A 544 -7.54 -8.64 11.11
CA GLY A 544 -7.26 -8.85 12.52
C GLY A 544 -6.76 -7.60 13.22
N ILE A 545 -6.06 -7.79 14.34
CA ILE A 545 -5.62 -6.68 15.18
C ILE A 545 -4.56 -5.77 14.52
N HIS A 546 -3.91 -6.24 13.44
CA HIS A 546 -2.85 -5.53 12.73
C HIS A 546 -3.26 -4.95 11.38
N ALA A 547 -4.49 -5.21 10.93
CA ALA A 547 -5.02 -4.81 9.64
C ALA A 547 -4.22 -5.31 8.42
N GLY A 548 -3.63 -6.51 8.52
CA GLY A 548 -2.86 -7.12 7.43
C GLY A 548 -1.56 -6.38 7.08
N GLU A 549 -0.90 -5.79 8.08
CA GLU A 549 0.37 -5.10 7.91
C GLU A 549 1.57 -6.04 8.12
N PRO A 550 2.71 -5.82 7.43
CA PRO A 550 3.91 -6.63 7.63
C PRO A 550 4.43 -6.58 9.08
N MET A 551 4.94 -7.72 9.57
CA MET A 551 5.44 -7.89 10.92
C MET A 551 6.91 -7.47 11.05
N GLU A 552 7.25 -6.72 12.09
CA GLU A 552 8.64 -6.36 12.37
C GLU A 552 9.46 -7.60 12.72
N ASN A 553 10.55 -7.84 11.99
CA ASN A 553 11.48 -8.91 12.31
C ASN A 553 12.91 -8.37 12.43
N PRO A 554 13.56 -8.48 13.61
CA PRO A 554 14.95 -8.03 13.80
C PRO A 554 15.95 -8.69 12.85
N ASN A 555 15.64 -9.88 12.34
CA ASN A 555 16.48 -10.53 11.36
C ASN A 555 16.44 -9.83 10.01
N VAL A 556 15.27 -9.31 9.61
CA VAL A 556 15.06 -8.58 8.35
C VAL A 556 15.50 -7.12 8.45
N SER A 557 15.06 -6.39 9.47
CA SER A 557 15.36 -4.95 9.59
C SER A 557 16.87 -4.66 9.57
N LYS A 558 17.64 -5.45 10.34
CA LYS A 558 19.10 -5.31 10.42
C LYS A 558 19.86 -5.64 9.12
N ILE A 559 19.25 -6.37 8.19
CA ILE A 559 19.90 -6.73 6.90
C ILE A 559 20.04 -5.49 6.00
N PHE A 560 19.18 -4.50 6.16
CA PHE A 560 19.15 -3.31 5.32
C PHE A 560 19.70 -2.05 6.01
N ASP A 561 19.85 -2.05 7.33
CA ASP A 561 20.44 -0.92 8.08
C ASP A 561 21.97 -0.78 7.93
N LYS A 562 22.66 -1.81 7.43
CA LYS A 562 24.10 -1.72 7.14
C LYS A 562 24.32 -1.24 5.70
N PRO A 563 25.07 -0.15 5.46
CA PRO A 563 25.45 0.24 4.10
C PRO A 563 26.15 -0.93 3.41
N LEU A 564 25.86 -1.11 2.12
CA LEU A 564 26.42 -2.16 1.27
C LEU A 564 27.94 -2.23 1.47
N ARG A 565 28.42 -3.25 2.18
CA ARG A 565 29.83 -3.64 2.07
C ARG A 565 29.97 -4.36 0.75
N THR A 566 30.12 -3.59 -0.33
CA THR A 566 30.66 -4.11 -1.58
C THR A 566 32.05 -4.69 -1.26
N ASN A 567 32.24 -5.97 -1.56
CA ASN A 567 33.47 -6.73 -1.34
C ASN A 567 33.88 -6.95 0.13
N VAL A 568 33.21 -7.89 0.80
CA VAL A 568 33.90 -8.63 1.87
C VAL A 568 34.65 -9.77 1.22
N GLN A 569 35.89 -9.51 0.80
CA GLN A 569 36.90 -10.57 0.82
C GLN A 569 36.99 -11.05 2.27
N LEU A 570 36.71 -12.34 2.47
CA LEU A 570 36.91 -13.03 3.74
C LEU A 570 38.40 -13.04 4.08
N SER A 571 38.90 -11.99 4.73
CA SER A 571 40.23 -11.99 5.33
C SER A 571 40.14 -12.50 6.77
N LYS A 572 40.77 -13.66 6.98
CA LYS A 572 41.35 -14.30 8.18
C LYS A 572 40.68 -14.10 9.56
N PRO A 573 40.62 -15.15 10.40
CA PRO A 573 40.06 -15.07 11.74
C PRO A 573 40.88 -14.11 12.60
N GLN A 574 40.25 -13.05 13.11
CA GLN A 574 40.78 -12.29 14.23
C GLN A 574 40.36 -13.00 15.52
N PRO A 575 41.29 -13.56 16.30
CA PRO A 575 41.00 -13.98 17.66
C PRO A 575 40.89 -12.72 18.52
N ASN A 576 39.86 -12.65 19.35
CA ASN A 576 39.56 -11.61 20.35
C ASN A 576 38.61 -10.49 19.89
N ALA A 577 37.31 -10.78 19.87
CA ALA A 577 36.28 -9.77 20.06
C ALA A 577 35.42 -10.15 21.28
N ILE A 578 35.81 -9.57 22.41
CA ILE A 578 35.18 -9.63 23.73
C ILE A 578 33.85 -8.85 23.69
N GLY A 579 32.87 -9.33 24.46
CA GLY A 579 31.46 -8.94 24.42
C GLY A 579 31.14 -7.46 24.67
N TYR A 580 30.04 -7.02 24.07
CA TYR A 580 29.40 -5.75 24.38
C TYR A 580 28.14 -5.98 25.21
N LEU A 581 28.24 -5.53 26.46
CA LEU A 581 27.15 -5.28 27.39
C LEU A 581 26.22 -4.20 26.82
N LEU A 582 24.91 -4.42 26.94
CA LEU A 582 23.87 -3.44 26.68
C LEU A 582 23.99 -2.29 27.69
N ASP A 583 24.17 -1.09 27.15
CA ASP A 583 24.23 0.17 27.90
C ASP A 583 22.86 0.49 28.52
N ARG A 584 22.89 0.87 29.80
CA ARG A 584 21.78 1.40 30.58
C ARG A 584 21.86 2.91 30.51
N SER A 585 20.91 3.57 29.86
CA SER A 585 20.57 4.95 30.21
C SER A 585 19.42 4.93 31.22
N THR A 586 19.74 5.39 32.42
CA THR A 586 18.83 5.70 33.51
C THR A 586 18.24 7.10 33.34
N ASP A 587 17.14 7.33 34.07
CA ASP A 587 16.56 8.62 34.49
C ASP A 587 15.47 9.25 33.60
N SER A 588 14.21 8.90 33.89
CA SER A 588 13.37 9.83 34.68
C SER A 588 12.07 9.20 35.17
N ALA A 589 11.90 9.36 36.47
CA ALA A 589 10.80 9.00 37.35
C ALA A 589 9.37 9.26 36.83
N CYS A 590 8.53 8.22 36.91
CA CYS A 590 7.17 8.24 37.45
C CYS A 590 6.83 6.79 37.88
N GLY A 591 6.93 6.48 39.16
CA GLY A 591 6.29 5.30 39.77
C GLY A 591 5.11 5.74 40.63
N PRO A 592 4.50 4.84 41.41
CA PRO A 592 4.12 3.46 41.11
C PRO A 592 2.63 3.23 41.43
N ASP A 593 1.90 2.48 40.60
CA ASP A 593 0.74 1.73 41.09
C ASP A 593 0.54 0.49 40.21
N TYR A 594 1.10 -0.62 40.70
CA TYR A 594 0.89 -1.94 40.14
C TYR A 594 -0.35 -2.52 40.83
N GLY A 595 -1.50 -2.26 40.21
CA GLY A 595 -2.73 -2.99 40.48
C GLY A 595 -2.50 -4.50 40.28
N ASP A 596 -2.93 -5.23 41.29
CA ASP A 596 -2.75 -6.65 41.56
C ASP A 596 -3.47 -7.54 40.52
N GLY A 597 -2.83 -8.66 40.14
CA GLY A 597 -3.50 -9.82 39.52
C GLY A 597 -3.63 -9.87 37.99
N GLY A 598 -2.53 -10.01 37.26
CA GLY A 598 -2.54 -10.47 35.86
C GLY A 598 -1.14 -10.78 35.33
N ILE A 599 -0.91 -12.03 34.92
CA ILE A 599 0.40 -12.63 34.59
C ILE A 599 1.10 -11.88 33.45
N GLY A 600 1.94 -10.90 33.79
CA GLY A 600 2.91 -10.25 32.92
C GLY A 600 4.33 -10.56 33.38
N ALA A 601 4.65 -11.85 33.53
CA ALA A 601 6.00 -12.28 33.87
C ALA A 601 6.93 -12.03 32.68
N LYS A 602 7.87 -11.09 32.83
CA LYS A 602 9.07 -11.03 31.97
C LYS A 602 9.80 -12.37 32.09
N PRO A 603 10.04 -13.14 31.02
CA PRO A 603 10.90 -14.30 31.12
C PRO A 603 12.34 -13.79 31.18
N LYS A 604 12.84 -13.49 32.38
CA LYS A 604 14.27 -13.61 32.70
C LYS A 604 14.54 -15.05 33.13
N GLY A 605 14.21 -16.01 32.26
CA GLY A 605 14.69 -17.37 32.39
C GLY A 605 16.15 -17.41 31.97
N LYS A 606 17.06 -17.74 32.89
CA LYS A 606 18.47 -18.06 32.57
C LYS A 606 18.62 -19.46 31.95
N GLY A 607 17.51 -20.10 31.56
CA GLY A 607 17.52 -21.39 30.86
C GLY A 607 17.93 -21.18 29.41
N SER A 608 18.94 -21.92 28.96
CA SER A 608 19.19 -22.04 27.52
C SER A 608 18.04 -22.85 26.90
N PRO A 609 17.56 -22.49 25.70
CA PRO A 609 16.56 -23.30 25.02
C PRO A 609 17.06 -24.74 24.87
N PRO A 610 16.18 -25.74 24.90
CA PRO A 610 16.59 -27.12 24.77
C PRO A 610 17.23 -27.34 23.41
N THR A 611 18.16 -28.29 23.37
CA THR A 611 18.91 -28.63 22.17
C THR A 611 17.99 -29.19 21.08
N VAL A 612 16.91 -29.86 21.47
CA VAL A 612 15.92 -30.50 20.60
C VAL A 612 14.53 -29.99 21.00
N THR A 613 13.65 -29.77 20.03
CA THR A 613 12.29 -29.26 20.24
C THR A 613 11.25 -30.14 19.59
N GLN A 614 10.00 -30.05 20.04
CA GLN A 614 8.85 -30.73 19.43
C GLN A 614 8.70 -30.35 17.96
N GLN A 615 8.05 -31.21 17.18
CA GLN A 615 7.66 -30.94 15.79
C GLN A 615 6.54 -29.88 15.77
N SER A 616 6.89 -28.65 16.14
CA SER A 616 6.00 -27.50 16.23
C SER A 616 6.78 -26.22 15.95
N ASP A 617 6.28 -25.39 15.02
CA ASP A 617 6.91 -24.11 14.71
C ASP A 617 6.56 -22.98 15.68
N PHE A 618 5.88 -23.32 16.79
CA PHE A 618 5.70 -22.45 17.96
C PHE A 618 6.46 -22.92 19.18
N GLY A 619 7.18 -24.05 19.09
CA GLY A 619 7.97 -24.56 20.20
C GLY A 619 7.10 -24.90 21.41
N GLY A 620 5.98 -25.61 21.19
CA GLY A 620 5.13 -26.10 22.26
C GLY A 620 5.94 -26.85 23.33
N ASN A 621 5.59 -26.65 24.60
CA ASN A 621 6.20 -27.28 25.79
C ASN A 621 7.67 -26.92 26.07
N LEU A 622 8.21 -25.85 25.49
CA LEU A 622 9.54 -25.33 25.86
C LEU A 622 9.48 -24.52 27.16
N ASP A 623 10.35 -24.83 28.12
CA ASP A 623 10.60 -24.01 29.32
C ASP A 623 12.09 -23.60 29.40
N PRO A 624 12.43 -22.29 29.28
CA PRO A 624 11.51 -21.19 28.99
C PRO A 624 10.94 -21.27 27.56
N PRO A 625 9.78 -20.64 27.29
CA PRO A 625 9.25 -20.55 25.93
C PRO A 625 10.26 -19.97 24.95
N ALA A 626 10.17 -20.41 23.70
CA ALA A 626 11.00 -19.88 22.62
C ALA A 626 10.87 -18.35 22.53
N PRO A 627 11.94 -17.62 22.18
CA PRO A 627 11.78 -16.21 21.86
C PRO A 627 10.87 -16.10 20.63
N TYR A 628 9.81 -15.31 20.73
CA TYR A 628 8.90 -15.01 19.63
C TYR A 628 9.20 -13.63 19.05
N THR A 629 9.07 -13.52 17.74
CA THR A 629 8.91 -12.25 17.04
C THR A 629 7.42 -11.98 16.91
N TYR A 630 6.97 -10.84 17.44
CA TYR A 630 5.56 -10.47 17.53
C TYR A 630 5.34 -9.03 17.09
N PHE A 631 4.09 -8.65 16.85
CA PHE A 631 3.72 -7.30 16.46
C PHE A 631 3.79 -6.34 17.65
N PRO A 632 4.51 -5.21 17.55
CA PRO A 632 4.51 -4.22 18.62
C PRO A 632 3.16 -3.51 18.70
N LEU A 633 2.69 -3.25 19.91
CA LEU A 633 1.55 -2.35 20.14
C LEU A 633 1.96 -0.90 19.85
N GLY A 634 1.09 -0.17 19.17
CA GLY A 634 1.27 1.24 18.87
C GLY A 634 1.07 2.14 20.08
N PRO A 635 1.62 3.37 20.05
CA PRO A 635 1.38 4.35 21.11
C PRO A 635 -0.10 4.74 21.16
N ALA A 636 -0.60 5.09 22.35
CA ALA A 636 -1.95 5.62 22.52
C ALA A 636 -2.13 6.89 21.65
N GLY A 637 -3.24 6.97 20.91
CA GLY A 637 -3.49 8.02 19.91
C GLY A 637 -2.95 7.70 18.51
N GLY A 638 -2.19 6.61 18.39
CA GLY A 638 -1.70 6.01 17.17
C GLY A 638 -0.51 6.70 16.52
N ALA A 639 0.20 5.91 15.71
CA ALA A 639 1.36 6.37 14.95
C ALA A 639 1.42 5.65 13.60
N MET A 640 2.35 6.09 12.75
CA MET A 640 2.70 5.37 11.52
C MET A 640 3.55 4.16 11.88
N ARG A 641 3.14 2.95 11.47
CA ARG A 641 3.85 1.70 11.77
C ARG A 641 5.27 1.74 11.21
N SER A 642 6.24 1.16 11.93
CA SER A 642 7.62 1.17 11.44
C SER A 642 7.80 0.34 10.16
N SER A 643 6.97 -0.69 9.95
CA SER A 643 6.91 -1.47 8.70
C SER A 643 6.60 -0.64 7.47
N TYR A 644 5.99 0.53 7.67
CA TYR A 644 5.75 1.45 6.58
C TYR A 644 7.06 2.04 6.04
N THR A 645 8.03 2.31 6.92
CA THR A 645 9.30 2.95 6.56
C THR A 645 10.50 2.00 6.53
N LYS A 646 10.33 0.77 7.04
CA LYS A 646 11.41 -0.21 7.20
C LYS A 646 11.00 -1.57 6.65
N PRO A 647 11.96 -2.32 6.07
CA PRO A 647 11.73 -3.71 5.70
C PRO A 647 11.25 -4.55 6.88
N CYS A 648 10.04 -5.11 6.72
CA CYS A 648 9.37 -6.01 7.66
C CYS A 648 8.90 -7.26 6.93
N VAL A 649 8.57 -8.33 7.63
CA VAL A 649 8.16 -9.59 7.01
C VAL A 649 6.70 -9.50 6.61
N ALA A 650 6.42 -9.54 5.31
CA ALA A 650 5.06 -9.71 4.79
C ALA A 650 4.68 -11.19 4.76
N VAL A 651 5.62 -12.02 4.32
CA VAL A 651 5.45 -13.47 4.17
C VAL A 651 6.72 -14.18 4.63
N ASP A 652 6.56 -15.28 5.37
CA ASP A 652 7.64 -16.19 5.77
C ASP A 652 7.32 -17.62 5.35
N ILE A 653 8.10 -18.14 4.40
CA ILE A 653 8.08 -19.53 3.96
C ILE A 653 9.26 -20.22 4.64
N ARG A 654 8.99 -21.18 5.50
CA ARG A 654 9.98 -21.76 6.41
C ARG A 654 10.02 -23.27 6.30
N PHE A 655 11.19 -23.79 5.95
CA PHE A 655 11.46 -25.22 5.87
C PHE A 655 12.19 -25.68 7.13
N ARG A 656 11.64 -26.65 7.86
CA ARG A 656 12.26 -27.23 9.05
C ARG A 656 12.69 -28.65 8.77
N ARG A 657 13.96 -28.96 9.04
CA ARG A 657 14.48 -30.31 8.85
C ARG A 657 14.06 -31.18 10.02
N GLN A 658 13.46 -32.33 9.73
CA GLN A 658 13.09 -33.28 10.77
C GLN A 658 14.33 -33.93 11.40
N ILE A 659 14.29 -34.13 12.71
CA ILE A 659 15.25 -34.96 13.44
C ILE A 659 14.52 -36.09 14.16
N LYS A 660 15.08 -37.29 14.13
CA LYS A 660 14.63 -38.41 14.96
C LYS A 660 15.39 -38.40 16.28
N VAL A 661 14.67 -38.61 17.38
CA VAL A 661 15.23 -38.38 18.73
C VAL A 661 15.26 -39.61 19.64
N GLY A 662 14.89 -40.78 19.11
CA GLY A 662 14.98 -42.06 19.81
C GLY A 662 14.23 -42.06 21.15
N GLU A 663 14.93 -42.39 22.24
CA GLU A 663 14.33 -42.47 23.58
C GLU A 663 13.88 -41.10 24.16
N LEU A 664 14.19 -40.00 23.48
CA LEU A 664 13.73 -38.66 23.88
C LEU A 664 12.31 -38.33 23.44
N LYS A 665 11.61 -39.24 22.76
CA LYS A 665 10.22 -39.01 22.37
C LYS A 665 9.30 -38.60 23.53
N VAL A 666 9.61 -39.05 24.75
CA VAL A 666 8.88 -38.67 25.97
C VAL A 666 8.94 -37.16 26.23
N LEU A 667 10.03 -36.48 25.85
CA LEU A 667 10.12 -35.02 25.89
C LEU A 667 9.29 -34.34 24.81
N LEU A 668 9.08 -35.04 23.70
CA LEU A 668 8.42 -34.49 22.53
C LEU A 668 6.92 -34.77 22.50
N GLY A 669 6.33 -35.18 23.62
CA GLY A 669 4.92 -35.57 23.67
C GLY A 669 4.65 -36.86 22.90
N ASP A 670 5.56 -37.83 23.03
CA ASP A 670 5.55 -39.16 22.38
C ASP A 670 5.80 -39.17 20.86
N SER A 671 6.15 -38.03 20.25
CA SER A 671 6.65 -38.00 18.88
C SER A 671 8.13 -38.40 18.79
N ASP A 672 8.46 -39.31 17.89
CA ASP A 672 9.85 -39.66 17.56
C ASP A 672 10.54 -38.56 16.72
N ILE A 673 9.78 -37.56 16.26
CA ILE A 673 10.23 -36.50 15.36
C ILE A 673 10.23 -35.15 16.09
N GLY A 674 11.29 -34.38 15.89
CA GLY A 674 11.41 -33.01 16.39
C GLY A 674 12.23 -32.12 15.47
N TYR A 675 12.68 -30.99 16.01
CA TYR A 675 13.58 -30.05 15.33
C TYR A 675 14.81 -29.70 16.16
N VAL A 676 15.86 -29.26 15.45
CA VAL A 676 17.04 -28.66 16.09
C VAL A 676 16.63 -27.39 16.84
N GLY A 677 17.03 -27.30 18.10
CA GLY A 677 16.82 -26.17 19.00
C GLY A 677 17.93 -25.11 18.94
N GLU A 678 17.98 -24.19 19.91
CA GLU A 678 18.97 -23.10 19.84
C GLU A 678 20.38 -23.62 20.05
N MET A 679 21.26 -23.32 19.10
CA MET A 679 22.69 -23.53 19.28
C MET A 679 23.20 -22.59 20.37
N LEU A 680 23.80 -23.18 21.41
CA LEU A 680 24.54 -22.41 22.41
C LEU A 680 25.63 -21.58 21.70
N PRO A 681 25.78 -20.30 22.06
CA PRO A 681 26.86 -19.46 21.51
C PRO A 681 28.24 -20.10 21.71
#